data_AF-A0A834EBN1-F1
#
_entry.id   AF-A0A834EBN1-F1
#
_cell.length_a   1.000
_cell.length_b   1.000
_cell.length_c   1.000
_cell.angle_alpha   90.00
_cell.angle_beta   90.00
_cell.angle_gamma   90.00
#
_symmetry.space_group_name_H-M   'P 1'
#
loop_
_entity.id
_entity.type
_entity.pdbx_description
1 polymer ?
#
loop_
_entity_poly.entity_id
_entity_poly.type
_entity_poly.pdbx_seq_one_letter_code
_entity_poly.pdbx_strand_id
1 'polypeptide(L)'
;MRRSKADVERYIASVQGFAPSPREKSMKGFYFAKLYYEAKEYDLAKKYISTYINVQERDPKAHKFLGLLYEVEENIDKAVECYKRSVELNPTQKDLVLKIAELLCKNDITDGRAKYWVERAAKLFPGSPAIYKLKEQLLDCKGEDGWNKLFDLIQSELYARPDDVYVNIRLVELYRSNERLKDAVAHCHEAKRNIALRSSLEWNLCVVQTLKEYLESSQCLESDKSNWQSTNKDLLLAYANLMHLTLSTRDMQESRELLESFDSVLQSVKSCVGENDELSAIFLEIKGHFYMHAGSLLLKMGQYSDVQWRALSELAALCYLIAFQVPRPKIKLLKGESGQNLLETMAYDRLSQSGHMLLNLTCDKQDFLKEVVESFANKSGQSALYEALFSSPSSKDSSFLCNDDIGNIDVQAPEPDDLARYDVGAIRAHNGSLQHLTWLGLQWNLLPTLPAVRRWLKQLFHHLPQETSRLETNAPESICILDLEVFLLGVIYTSHLQLKERCSSHHNFYQPLCLPLPVCKQLCTERQKCWWDAVCNLIHRRAIPGTSAKLRLLVQHDINTLRGQEKHGLQPALLVHWARYLQKMGSGLNSFYDQREYIGRSVHYWKKVLPLLKMIKKKSSIPEPTDPLFKHFHSADIQVMEDLVPCLIN
;
A
#
# COMPACT_ATOMS: atom_id res chain seq x y z
N MET A 1 14.31 11.99 28.51
CA MET A 1 15.55 12.70 28.88
C MET A 1 16.67 11.68 29.01
N ARG A 2 17.78 11.86 28.28
CA ARG A 2 18.99 11.02 28.42
C ARG A 2 19.67 11.36 29.76
N ARG A 3 20.02 10.36 30.58
CA ARG A 3 20.73 10.58 31.85
C ARG A 3 22.21 10.83 31.56
N SER A 4 22.80 11.87 32.16
CA SER A 4 24.25 12.09 32.04
C SER A 4 25.00 11.14 32.97
N LYS A 5 26.27 10.84 32.66
CA LYS A 5 27.17 10.06 33.52
C LYS A 5 27.17 10.58 34.96
N ALA A 6 27.23 11.90 35.14
CA ALA A 6 27.22 12.56 36.44
C ALA A 6 25.92 12.37 37.22
N ASP A 7 24.77 12.22 36.54
CA ASP A 7 23.49 11.93 37.19
C ASP A 7 23.44 10.47 37.65
N VAL A 8 23.97 9.55 36.83
CA VAL A 8 24.08 8.13 37.16
C VAL A 8 25.02 7.92 38.35
N GLU A 9 26.18 8.58 38.37
CA GLU A 9 27.14 8.50 39.48
C GLU A 9 26.57 9.05 40.78
N ARG A 10 25.88 10.20 40.75
CA ARG A 10 25.20 10.76 41.94
C ARG A 10 24.14 9.82 42.49
N TYR A 11 23.36 9.19 41.61
CA TYR A 11 22.36 8.21 42.01
C TYR A 11 22.99 6.94 42.61
N ILE A 12 24.08 6.45 42.02
CA ILE A 12 24.76 5.25 42.53
C ILE A 12 25.41 5.53 43.88
N ALA A 13 26.04 6.69 44.06
CA ALA A 13 26.64 7.09 45.32
C ALA A 13 25.62 7.16 46.47
N SER A 14 24.44 7.73 46.21
CA SER A 14 23.36 7.75 47.22
C SER A 14 22.91 6.33 47.57
N VAL A 15 22.65 5.48 46.57
CA VAL A 15 22.15 4.11 46.78
C VAL A 15 23.18 3.18 47.45
N GLN A 16 24.48 3.41 47.22
CA GLN A 16 25.57 2.66 47.86
C GLN A 16 25.83 3.12 49.31
N GLY A 17 25.54 4.38 49.65
CA GLY A 17 25.63 4.89 51.02
C GLY A 17 24.65 4.24 51.99
N PHE A 18 23.52 3.71 51.48
CA PHE A 18 22.50 3.02 52.27
C PHE A 18 22.59 1.48 52.22
N ALA A 19 23.61 0.91 51.58
CA ALA A 19 23.77 -0.55 51.46
C ALA A 19 24.82 -1.07 52.46
N PRO A 20 24.42 -1.82 53.52
CA PRO A 20 25.31 -2.18 54.62
C PRO A 20 26.32 -3.28 54.28
N SER A 21 26.06 -4.15 53.28
CA SER A 21 26.99 -5.24 52.91
C SER A 21 27.55 -5.14 51.47
N PRO A 22 28.78 -5.64 51.21
CA PRO A 22 29.34 -5.76 49.86
C PRO A 22 28.47 -6.60 48.92
N ARG A 23 27.80 -7.63 49.46
CA ARG A 23 26.89 -8.50 48.70
C ARG A 23 25.65 -7.74 48.22
N GLU A 24 25.03 -6.93 49.06
CA GLU A 24 23.88 -6.09 48.66
C GLU A 24 24.25 -5.02 47.64
N LYS A 25 25.47 -4.48 47.72
CA LYS A 25 26.00 -3.56 46.70
C LYS A 25 26.11 -4.26 45.34
N SER A 26 26.66 -5.47 45.30
CA SER A 26 26.74 -6.28 44.08
C SER A 26 25.37 -6.70 43.54
N MET A 27 24.39 -6.99 44.41
CA MET A 27 23.00 -7.31 44.00
C MET A 27 22.30 -6.15 43.27
N LYS A 28 22.69 -4.90 43.52
CA LYS A 28 22.19 -3.73 42.78
C LYS A 28 22.95 -3.47 41.47
N GLY A 29 24.04 -4.20 41.21
CA GLY A 29 24.93 -4.04 40.06
C GLY A 29 24.23 -4.18 38.71
N PHE A 30 23.23 -5.06 38.59
CA PHE A 30 22.44 -5.19 37.35
C PHE A 30 21.70 -3.88 36.98
N TYR A 31 21.12 -3.20 37.98
CA TYR A 31 20.43 -1.93 37.76
C TYR A 31 21.42 -0.81 37.40
N PHE A 32 22.55 -0.73 38.12
CA PHE A 32 23.60 0.23 37.81
C PHE A 32 24.17 0.04 36.40
N ALA A 33 24.35 -1.21 35.97
CA ALA A 33 24.80 -1.51 34.61
C ALA A 33 23.83 -0.99 33.55
N LYS A 34 22.50 -1.11 33.77
CA LYS A 34 21.50 -0.52 32.88
C LYS A 34 21.57 1.00 32.81
N LEU A 35 21.78 1.67 33.95
CA LEU A 35 21.91 3.13 33.98
C LEU A 35 23.15 3.61 33.22
N TYR A 36 24.28 2.93 33.36
CA TYR A 36 25.49 3.25 32.60
C TYR A 36 25.34 2.96 31.12
N TYR A 37 24.61 1.90 30.74
CA TYR A 37 24.27 1.64 29.34
C TYR A 37 23.43 2.77 28.72
N GLU A 38 22.42 3.28 29.43
CA GLU A 38 21.63 4.44 28.99
C GLU A 38 22.50 5.71 28.83
N ALA A 39 23.55 5.84 29.64
CA ALA A 39 24.55 6.90 29.56
C ALA A 39 25.65 6.66 28.51
N LYS A 40 25.61 5.53 27.78
CA LYS A 40 26.63 5.07 26.81
C LYS A 40 28.02 4.81 27.40
N GLU A 41 28.11 4.57 28.71
CA GLU A 41 29.35 4.24 29.40
C GLU A 41 29.50 2.70 29.50
N TYR A 42 29.84 2.05 28.38
CA TYR A 42 29.81 0.59 28.25
C TYR A 42 30.81 -0.14 29.16
N ASP A 43 32.00 0.43 29.38
CA ASP A 43 33.00 -0.15 30.29
C ASP A 43 32.53 -0.20 31.75
N LEU A 44 31.89 0.87 32.22
CA LEU A 44 31.31 0.91 33.55
C LEU A 44 30.13 -0.05 33.65
N ALA A 45 29.28 -0.12 32.63
CA ALA A 45 28.19 -1.08 32.59
C ALA A 45 28.70 -2.53 32.70
N LYS A 46 29.77 -2.89 31.96
CA LYS A 46 30.44 -4.21 32.03
C LYS A 46 31.00 -4.50 33.41
N LYS A 47 31.63 -3.52 34.06
CA LYS A 47 32.15 -3.67 35.43
C LYS A 47 31.03 -4.02 36.42
N TYR A 48 29.95 -3.24 36.42
CA TYR A 48 28.83 -3.44 37.35
C TYR A 48 28.05 -4.73 37.09
N ILE A 49 27.83 -5.10 35.82
CA ILE A 49 27.16 -6.37 35.50
C ILE A 49 28.04 -7.57 35.89
N SER A 50 29.36 -7.48 35.71
CA SER A 50 30.28 -8.55 36.12
C SER A 50 30.29 -8.75 37.64
N THR A 51 30.27 -7.64 38.42
CA THR A 51 30.14 -7.75 39.88
C THR A 51 28.82 -8.37 40.33
N TYR A 52 27.74 -8.14 39.58
CA TYR A 52 26.45 -8.78 39.84
C TYR A 52 26.47 -10.27 39.51
N ILE A 53 27.03 -10.66 38.36
CA ILE A 53 27.16 -12.06 37.93
C ILE A 53 27.98 -12.87 38.94
N ASN A 54 29.03 -12.29 39.54
CA ASN A 54 29.83 -12.96 40.57
C ASN A 54 29.03 -13.33 41.84
N VAL A 55 27.89 -12.67 42.09
CA VAL A 55 27.00 -12.99 43.22
C VAL A 55 25.78 -13.80 42.77
N GLN A 56 25.33 -13.61 41.53
CA GLN A 56 24.17 -14.25 40.92
C GLN A 56 24.54 -14.94 39.60
N GLU A 57 25.37 -15.97 39.70
CA GLU A 57 25.96 -16.65 38.53
C GLU A 57 24.92 -17.32 37.62
N ARG A 58 23.76 -17.67 38.18
CA ARG A 58 22.68 -18.38 37.48
C ARG A 58 21.58 -17.46 36.96
N ASP A 59 21.75 -16.14 37.00
CA ASP A 59 20.77 -15.21 36.45
C ASP A 59 20.91 -15.11 34.90
N PRO A 60 19.97 -15.67 34.12
CA PRO A 60 20.04 -15.61 32.66
C PRO A 60 19.97 -14.18 32.12
N LYS A 61 19.28 -13.26 32.83
CA LYS A 61 19.14 -11.87 32.38
C LYS A 61 20.46 -11.13 32.45
N ALA A 62 21.29 -11.44 33.44
CA ALA A 62 22.61 -10.84 33.60
C ALA A 62 23.58 -11.26 32.51
N HIS A 63 23.65 -12.55 32.20
CA HIS A 63 24.45 -13.07 31.08
C HIS A 63 23.98 -12.52 29.73
N LYS A 64 22.66 -12.40 29.52
CA LYS A 64 22.09 -11.74 28.32
C LYS A 64 22.53 -10.28 28.24
N PHE A 65 22.47 -9.53 29.34
CA PHE A 65 22.86 -8.12 29.33
C PHE A 65 24.36 -7.93 29.09
N LEU A 66 25.21 -8.82 29.64
CA LEU A 66 26.64 -8.81 29.35
C LEU A 66 26.94 -9.12 27.88
N GLY A 67 26.23 -10.08 27.27
CA GLY A 67 26.35 -10.36 25.83
C GLY A 67 25.98 -9.15 24.96
N LEU A 68 24.95 -8.39 25.34
CA LEU A 68 24.57 -7.16 24.65
C LEU A 68 25.66 -6.10 24.71
N LEU A 69 26.35 -5.96 25.85
CA LEU A 69 27.46 -5.02 25.98
C LEU A 69 28.63 -5.39 25.06
N TYR A 70 28.98 -6.67 24.98
CA TYR A 70 30.02 -7.14 24.05
C TYR A 70 29.60 -7.02 22.59
N GLU A 71 28.32 -7.21 22.26
CA GLU A 71 27.80 -7.02 20.92
C GLU A 71 27.93 -5.56 20.46
N VAL A 72 27.63 -4.60 21.34
CA VAL A 72 27.77 -3.16 21.05
C VAL A 72 29.23 -2.76 20.85
N GLU A 73 30.17 -3.47 21.47
CA GLU A 73 31.62 -3.30 21.29
C GLU A 73 32.19 -4.10 20.11
N GLU A 74 31.32 -4.70 19.28
CA GLU A 74 31.68 -5.55 18.14
C GLU A 74 32.58 -6.75 18.51
N ASN A 75 32.60 -7.13 19.80
CA ASN A 75 33.31 -8.32 20.27
C ASN A 75 32.39 -9.55 20.20
N ILE A 76 32.26 -10.10 19.00
CA ILE A 76 31.27 -11.13 18.68
C ILE A 76 31.49 -12.43 19.47
N ASP A 77 32.73 -12.90 19.60
CA ASP A 77 33.02 -14.16 20.30
C ASP A 77 32.56 -14.12 21.77
N LYS A 78 32.90 -13.05 22.49
CA LYS A 78 32.47 -12.89 23.89
C LYS A 78 30.97 -12.68 24.02
N ALA A 79 30.35 -11.99 23.07
CA ALA A 79 28.91 -11.82 23.02
C ALA A 79 28.21 -13.19 22.90
N VAL A 80 28.66 -14.02 21.96
CA VAL A 80 28.14 -15.38 21.72
C VAL A 80 28.30 -16.27 22.95
N GLU A 81 29.45 -16.24 23.64
CA GLU A 81 29.65 -17.00 24.89
C GLU A 81 28.66 -16.60 25.98
N CYS A 82 28.48 -15.29 26.21
CA CYS A 82 27.56 -14.77 27.21
C CYS A 82 26.10 -15.13 26.86
N TYR A 83 25.72 -15.01 25.60
CA TYR A 83 24.40 -15.40 25.13
C TYR A 83 24.16 -16.91 25.23
N LYS A 84 25.14 -17.73 24.86
CA LYS A 84 25.09 -19.19 25.05
C LYS A 84 24.84 -19.54 26.51
N ARG A 85 25.58 -18.91 27.44
CA ARG A 85 25.40 -19.12 28.88
C ARG A 85 23.99 -18.74 29.35
N SER A 86 23.45 -17.64 28.85
CA SER A 86 22.06 -17.24 29.13
C SER A 86 21.04 -18.27 28.63
N VAL A 87 21.22 -18.81 27.41
CA VAL A 87 20.34 -19.84 26.83
C VAL A 87 20.42 -21.15 27.63
N GLU A 88 21.61 -21.55 28.09
CA GLU A 88 21.79 -22.72 28.96
C GLU A 88 21.02 -22.58 30.29
N LEU A 89 21.07 -21.39 30.90
CA LEU A 89 20.38 -21.08 32.15
C LEU A 89 18.87 -20.95 31.99
N ASN A 90 18.40 -20.46 30.84
CA ASN A 90 16.98 -20.36 30.52
C ASN A 90 16.71 -20.69 29.04
N PRO A 91 16.34 -21.96 28.74
CA PRO A 91 16.06 -22.43 27.39
C PRO A 91 14.82 -21.80 26.71
N THR A 92 13.99 -21.06 27.44
CA THR A 92 12.78 -20.43 26.86
C THR A 92 13.10 -19.22 25.96
N GLN A 93 14.33 -18.72 26.01
CA GLN A 93 14.77 -17.54 25.26
C GLN A 93 15.10 -17.88 23.79
N LYS A 94 14.09 -18.27 23.01
CA LYS A 94 14.26 -18.67 21.61
C LYS A 94 14.93 -17.58 20.76
N ASP A 95 14.54 -16.32 20.97
CA ASP A 95 15.09 -15.17 20.20
C ASP A 95 16.60 -15.03 20.35
N LEU A 96 17.14 -15.45 21.49
CA LEU A 96 18.58 -15.41 21.75
C LEU A 96 19.33 -16.46 20.93
N VAL A 97 18.71 -17.60 20.65
CA VAL A 97 19.26 -18.63 19.76
C VAL A 97 19.36 -18.11 18.32
N LEU A 98 18.33 -17.41 17.84
CA LEU A 98 18.36 -16.75 16.54
C LEU A 98 19.47 -15.68 16.50
N LYS A 99 19.56 -14.85 17.55
CA LYS A 99 20.58 -13.82 17.67
C LYS A 99 22.02 -14.38 17.62
N ILE A 100 22.27 -15.49 18.31
CA ILE A 100 23.59 -16.17 18.25
C ILE A 100 23.90 -16.60 16.82
N ALA A 101 22.93 -17.21 16.12
CA ALA A 101 23.10 -17.65 14.74
C ALA A 101 23.42 -16.47 13.80
N GLU A 102 22.69 -15.35 13.93
CA GLU A 102 22.93 -14.12 13.16
C GLU A 102 24.32 -13.55 13.39
N LEU A 103 24.76 -13.47 14.65
CA LEU A 103 26.07 -12.90 15.00
C LEU A 103 27.22 -13.75 14.46
N LEU A 104 27.10 -15.08 14.53
CA LEU A 104 28.11 -15.99 13.98
C LEU A 104 28.22 -15.84 12.47
N CYS A 105 27.10 -15.88 11.73
CA CYS A 105 27.12 -15.70 10.28
C CYS A 105 27.63 -14.32 9.85
N LYS A 106 27.37 -13.26 10.64
CA LYS A 106 27.87 -11.90 10.33
C LYS A 106 29.38 -11.78 10.52
N ASN A 107 29.95 -12.49 11.50
CA ASN A 107 31.38 -12.40 11.82
C ASN A 107 32.23 -13.23 10.86
N ASP A 108 31.89 -14.51 10.71
CA ASP A 108 32.60 -15.43 9.83
C ASP A 108 31.64 -16.53 9.34
N ILE A 109 31.32 -16.50 8.06
CA ILE A 109 30.44 -17.47 7.39
C ILE A 109 31.07 -18.87 7.40
N THR A 110 32.40 -18.97 7.52
CA THR A 110 33.13 -20.24 7.58
C THR A 110 33.21 -20.84 8.98
N ASP A 111 32.69 -20.15 9.99
CA ASP A 111 32.66 -20.65 11.37
C ASP A 111 31.81 -21.93 11.47
N GLY A 112 32.44 -23.06 11.79
CA GLY A 112 31.76 -24.34 11.97
C GLY A 112 30.66 -24.32 13.04
N ARG A 113 30.68 -23.36 13.98
CA ARG A 113 29.61 -23.15 14.98
C ARG A 113 28.34 -22.60 14.35
N ALA A 114 28.45 -21.80 13.28
CA ALA A 114 27.32 -21.11 12.66
C ALA A 114 26.25 -22.12 12.17
N LYS A 115 26.67 -23.19 11.48
CA LYS A 115 25.77 -24.24 11.00
C LYS A 115 24.94 -24.88 12.14
N TYR A 116 25.58 -25.22 13.25
CA TYR A 116 24.91 -25.80 14.41
C TYR A 116 23.84 -24.84 14.98
N TRP A 117 24.19 -23.56 15.15
CA TRP A 117 23.26 -22.57 15.72
C TRP A 117 22.12 -22.22 14.77
N VAL A 118 22.37 -22.18 13.46
CA VAL A 118 21.32 -21.99 12.43
C VAL A 118 20.37 -23.18 12.40
N GLU A 119 20.86 -24.42 12.45
CA GLU A 119 19.99 -25.62 12.54
C GLU A 119 19.17 -25.65 13.83
N ARG A 120 19.77 -25.25 14.95
CA ARG A 120 19.06 -25.13 16.23
C ARG A 120 17.99 -24.03 16.18
N ALA A 121 18.29 -22.88 15.58
CA ALA A 121 17.33 -21.80 15.37
C ALA A 121 16.19 -22.26 14.44
N ALA A 122 16.50 -22.98 13.36
CA ALA A 122 15.51 -23.52 12.41
C ALA A 122 14.49 -24.45 13.08
N LYS A 123 14.91 -25.27 14.04
CA LYS A 123 14.00 -26.11 14.84
C LYS A 123 13.08 -25.29 15.75
N LEU A 124 13.54 -24.14 16.24
CA LEU A 124 12.78 -23.28 17.14
C LEU A 124 11.82 -22.34 16.40
N PHE A 125 12.16 -21.99 15.16
CA PHE A 125 11.42 -21.05 14.32
C PHE A 125 11.27 -21.60 12.89
N PRO A 126 10.48 -22.67 12.70
CA PRO A 126 10.21 -23.18 11.36
C PRO A 126 9.54 -22.11 10.49
N GLY A 127 9.97 -21.97 9.23
CA GLY A 127 9.42 -20.99 8.27
C GLY A 127 9.79 -19.53 8.57
N SER A 128 10.85 -19.27 9.35
CA SER A 128 11.32 -17.89 9.56
C SER A 128 12.17 -17.40 8.38
N PRO A 129 11.84 -16.23 7.76
CA PRO A 129 12.64 -15.68 6.68
C PRO A 129 14.09 -15.35 7.08
N ALA A 130 14.33 -15.02 8.35
CA ALA A 130 15.67 -14.79 8.86
C ALA A 130 16.52 -16.07 8.81
N ILE A 131 15.94 -17.22 9.18
CA ILE A 131 16.64 -18.51 9.15
C ILE A 131 16.91 -18.96 7.73
N TYR A 132 15.97 -18.75 6.81
CA TYR A 132 16.19 -19.02 5.40
C TYR A 132 17.43 -18.27 4.87
N LYS A 133 17.50 -16.96 5.12
CA LYS A 133 18.66 -16.13 4.73
C LYS A 133 19.98 -16.62 5.35
N LEU A 134 19.96 -17.01 6.63
CA LEU A 134 21.15 -17.56 7.30
C LEU A 134 21.57 -18.91 6.70
N LYS A 135 20.63 -19.79 6.37
CA LYS A 135 20.92 -21.08 5.71
C LYS A 135 21.50 -20.87 4.31
N GLU A 136 20.94 -19.93 3.57
CA GLU A 136 21.41 -19.55 2.24
C GLU A 136 22.85 -18.99 2.30
N GLN A 137 23.15 -18.10 3.25
CA GLN A 137 24.50 -17.55 3.44
C GLN A 137 25.55 -18.61 3.77
N LEU A 138 25.17 -19.64 4.53
CA LEU A 138 26.07 -20.74 4.89
C LEU A 138 26.28 -21.77 3.78
N LEU A 139 25.52 -21.68 2.69
CA LEU A 139 25.61 -22.63 1.59
C LEU A 139 26.76 -22.26 0.66
N ASP A 140 27.65 -23.21 0.36
CA ASP A 140 28.64 -23.03 -0.70
C ASP A 140 27.99 -23.33 -2.06
N CYS A 141 27.66 -22.27 -2.80
CA CYS A 141 26.94 -22.36 -4.08
C CYS A 141 27.86 -22.68 -5.28
N LYS A 142 28.99 -23.37 -5.07
CA LYS A 142 29.92 -23.68 -6.16
C LYS A 142 29.51 -24.93 -6.94
N GLY A 143 29.47 -24.78 -8.27
CA GLY A 143 29.19 -25.87 -9.21
C GLY A 143 27.78 -26.46 -9.08
N GLU A 144 27.59 -27.62 -9.70
CA GLU A 144 26.27 -28.30 -9.77
C GLU A 144 25.77 -28.77 -8.38
N ASP A 145 26.67 -29.18 -7.48
CA ASP A 145 26.31 -29.58 -6.12
C ASP A 145 25.78 -28.40 -5.29
N GLY A 146 26.41 -27.23 -5.43
CA GLY A 146 25.92 -25.98 -4.82
C GLY A 146 24.55 -25.57 -5.37
N TRP A 147 24.34 -25.72 -6.68
CA TRP A 147 23.05 -25.46 -7.33
C TRP A 147 21.93 -26.35 -6.78
N ASN A 148 22.15 -27.68 -6.72
CA ASN A 148 21.14 -28.63 -6.24
C ASN A 148 20.76 -28.37 -4.78
N LYS A 149 21.75 -28.10 -3.92
CA LYS A 149 21.52 -27.78 -2.50
C LYS A 149 20.72 -26.48 -2.32
N LEU A 150 21.02 -25.45 -3.12
CA LEU A 150 20.30 -24.19 -3.07
C LEU A 150 18.88 -24.35 -3.59
N PHE A 151 18.72 -25.11 -4.67
CA PHE A 151 17.42 -25.44 -5.25
C PHE A 151 16.53 -26.18 -4.23
N ASP A 152 17.05 -27.22 -3.58
CA ASP A 152 16.32 -27.97 -2.55
C ASP A 152 15.91 -27.08 -1.36
N LEU A 153 16.81 -26.18 -0.93
CA LEU A 153 16.52 -25.22 0.13
C LEU A 153 15.37 -24.28 -0.28
N ILE A 154 15.43 -23.70 -1.48
CA ILE A 154 14.39 -22.81 -2.04
C ILE A 154 13.06 -23.55 -2.13
N GLN A 155 13.03 -24.76 -2.69
CA GLN A 155 11.82 -25.57 -2.85
C GLN A 155 11.18 -25.89 -1.49
N SER A 156 11.99 -26.26 -0.49
CA SER A 156 11.49 -26.52 0.86
C SER A 156 10.86 -25.29 1.51
N GLU A 157 11.39 -24.10 1.21
CA GLU A 157 10.90 -22.85 1.76
C GLU A 157 9.64 -22.36 1.03
N LEU A 158 9.57 -22.51 -0.30
CA LEU A 158 8.38 -22.20 -1.09
C LEU A 158 7.22 -23.13 -0.74
N TYR A 159 7.49 -24.40 -0.41
CA TYR A 159 6.47 -25.31 0.09
C TYR A 159 5.87 -24.82 1.42
N ALA A 160 6.69 -24.27 2.31
CA ALA A 160 6.23 -23.72 3.58
C ALA A 160 5.59 -22.33 3.43
N ARG A 161 6.09 -21.50 2.51
CA ARG A 161 5.75 -20.08 2.33
C ARG A 161 5.70 -19.71 0.84
N PRO A 162 4.64 -20.14 0.11
CA PRO A 162 4.55 -19.91 -1.33
C PRO A 162 4.43 -18.41 -1.70
N ASP A 163 3.94 -17.59 -0.77
CA ASP A 163 3.73 -16.14 -0.96
C ASP A 163 4.97 -15.29 -0.63
N ASP A 164 6.10 -15.90 -0.25
CA ASP A 164 7.31 -15.15 0.09
C ASP A 164 7.98 -14.58 -1.19
N VAL A 165 7.94 -13.26 -1.31
CA VAL A 165 8.50 -12.51 -2.44
C VAL A 165 9.98 -12.80 -2.64
N TYR A 166 10.77 -12.80 -1.56
CA TYR A 166 12.22 -12.93 -1.66
C TYR A 166 12.62 -14.32 -2.16
N VAL A 167 11.99 -15.36 -1.62
CA VAL A 167 12.27 -16.75 -2.03
C VAL A 167 11.87 -16.98 -3.49
N ASN A 168 10.74 -16.41 -3.93
CA ASN A 168 10.32 -16.49 -5.33
C ASN A 168 11.30 -15.79 -6.28
N ILE A 169 11.76 -14.58 -5.96
CA ILE A 169 12.81 -13.88 -6.74
C ILE A 169 14.06 -14.74 -6.79
N ARG A 170 14.45 -15.32 -5.66
CA ARG A 170 15.68 -16.12 -5.57
C ARG A 170 15.65 -17.36 -6.47
N LEU A 171 14.49 -18.01 -6.60
CA LEU A 171 14.31 -19.13 -7.52
C LEU A 171 14.50 -18.69 -8.99
N VAL A 172 13.93 -17.55 -9.37
CA VAL A 172 14.06 -17.01 -10.74
C VAL A 172 15.50 -16.64 -11.05
N GLU A 173 16.20 -15.98 -10.12
CA GLU A 173 17.63 -15.68 -10.24
C GLU A 173 18.47 -16.96 -10.40
N LEU A 174 18.17 -18.01 -9.62
CA LEU A 174 18.86 -19.29 -9.71
C LEU A 174 18.71 -19.91 -11.10
N TYR A 175 17.49 -19.92 -11.65
CA TYR A 175 17.24 -20.41 -13.01
C TYR A 175 17.96 -19.58 -14.07
N ARG A 176 17.94 -18.24 -13.94
CA ARG A 176 18.64 -17.33 -14.86
C ARG A 176 20.15 -17.53 -14.84
N SER A 177 20.74 -17.69 -13.66
CA SER A 177 22.19 -17.89 -13.51
C SER A 177 22.71 -19.19 -14.15
N ASN A 178 21.83 -20.17 -14.35
CA ASN A 178 22.14 -21.46 -14.95
C ASN A 178 21.59 -21.58 -16.39
N GLU A 179 21.27 -20.46 -17.04
CA GLU A 179 20.73 -20.38 -18.41
C GLU A 179 19.40 -21.15 -18.63
N ARG A 180 18.71 -21.54 -17.56
CA ARG A 180 17.41 -22.23 -17.58
C ARG A 180 16.25 -21.24 -17.69
N LEU A 181 16.28 -20.39 -18.72
CA LEU A 181 15.32 -19.30 -18.88
C LEU A 181 13.86 -19.79 -19.04
N LYS A 182 13.64 -20.96 -19.67
CA LYS A 182 12.31 -21.56 -19.82
C LYS A 182 11.65 -21.86 -18.46
N ASP A 183 12.42 -22.39 -17.51
CA ASP A 183 11.92 -22.70 -16.17
C ASP A 183 11.65 -21.44 -15.35
N ALA A 184 12.49 -20.42 -15.51
CA ALA A 184 12.26 -19.09 -14.93
C ALA A 184 10.94 -18.47 -15.44
N VAL A 185 10.68 -18.50 -16.75
CA VAL A 185 9.43 -17.99 -17.33
C VAL A 185 8.22 -18.80 -16.87
N ALA A 186 8.34 -20.12 -16.80
CA ALA A 186 7.27 -20.99 -16.29
C ALA A 186 6.92 -20.65 -14.83
N HIS A 187 7.93 -20.43 -13.98
CA HIS A 187 7.71 -20.01 -12.59
C HIS A 187 7.03 -18.64 -12.50
N CYS A 188 7.48 -17.66 -13.29
CA CYS A 188 6.83 -16.36 -13.40
C CYS A 188 5.36 -16.46 -13.83
N HIS A 189 5.04 -17.41 -14.72
CA HIS A 189 3.67 -17.65 -15.19
C HIS A 189 2.76 -18.20 -14.08
N GLU A 190 3.23 -19.19 -13.32
CA GLU A 190 2.47 -19.79 -12.22
C GLU A 190 2.22 -18.78 -11.08
N ALA A 191 3.22 -17.95 -10.79
CA ALA A 191 3.18 -16.95 -9.73
C ALA A 191 2.17 -15.80 -9.97
N LYS A 192 1.62 -15.63 -11.18
CA LYS A 192 0.69 -14.52 -11.50
C LYS A 192 -0.58 -14.48 -10.66
N ARG A 193 -1.04 -15.65 -10.21
CA ARG A 193 -2.28 -15.77 -9.42
C ARG A 193 -2.06 -15.32 -7.96
N ASN A 194 -0.81 -15.15 -7.54
CA ASN A 194 -0.46 -14.77 -6.19
C ASN A 194 -0.57 -13.25 -6.00
N ILE A 195 -1.50 -12.82 -5.14
CA ILE A 195 -1.78 -11.42 -4.86
C ILE A 195 -0.57 -10.74 -4.19
N ALA A 196 0.12 -11.44 -3.27
CA ALA A 196 1.27 -10.87 -2.56
C ALA A 196 2.41 -10.54 -3.53
N LEU A 197 2.73 -11.47 -4.43
CA LEU A 197 3.76 -11.28 -5.45
C LEU A 197 3.38 -10.15 -6.43
N ARG A 198 2.12 -10.11 -6.90
CA ARG A 198 1.65 -9.05 -7.80
C ARG A 198 1.79 -7.65 -7.21
N SER A 199 1.69 -7.51 -5.89
CA SER A 199 1.83 -6.23 -5.19
C SER A 199 3.29 -5.80 -4.90
N SER A 200 4.28 -6.68 -5.06
CA SER A 200 5.69 -6.36 -4.82
C SER A 200 6.33 -5.75 -6.05
N LEU A 201 6.96 -4.59 -5.87
CA LEU A 201 7.71 -3.93 -6.94
C LEU A 201 8.91 -4.77 -7.40
N GLU A 202 9.66 -5.33 -6.45
CA GLU A 202 10.87 -6.13 -6.69
C GLU A 202 10.56 -7.38 -7.50
N TRP A 203 9.45 -8.06 -7.19
CA TRP A 203 9.00 -9.21 -7.97
C TRP A 203 8.67 -8.82 -9.41
N ASN A 204 7.91 -7.74 -9.62
CA ASN A 204 7.53 -7.31 -10.96
C ASN A 204 8.75 -6.86 -11.80
N LEU A 205 9.75 -6.23 -11.18
CA LEU A 205 11.04 -5.93 -11.82
C LEU A 205 11.75 -7.22 -12.27
N CYS A 206 11.83 -8.22 -11.40
CA CYS A 206 12.42 -9.52 -11.70
C CYS A 206 11.69 -10.20 -12.87
N VAL A 207 10.35 -10.20 -12.86
CA VAL A 207 9.53 -10.78 -13.94
C VAL A 207 9.80 -10.09 -15.27
N VAL A 208 9.77 -8.76 -15.31
CA VAL A 208 10.02 -7.99 -16.56
C VAL A 208 11.43 -8.26 -17.10
N GLN A 209 12.44 -8.25 -16.23
CA GLN A 209 13.82 -8.56 -16.63
C GLN A 209 13.94 -9.98 -17.20
N THR A 210 13.34 -10.96 -16.53
CA THR A 210 13.36 -12.37 -16.94
C THR A 210 12.70 -12.58 -18.30
N LEU A 211 11.52 -11.99 -18.51
CA LEU A 211 10.76 -12.12 -19.76
C LEU A 211 11.49 -11.44 -20.92
N LYS A 212 12.15 -10.30 -20.69
CA LYS A 212 12.99 -9.63 -21.69
C LYS A 212 14.18 -10.49 -22.11
N GLU A 213 14.94 -11.00 -21.13
CA GLU A 213 16.11 -11.85 -21.40
C GLU A 213 15.71 -13.11 -22.16
N TYR A 214 14.57 -13.72 -21.81
CA TYR A 214 14.03 -14.85 -22.56
C TYR A 214 13.72 -14.49 -24.02
N LEU A 215 13.04 -13.36 -24.27
CA LEU A 215 12.70 -12.93 -25.63
C LEU A 215 13.94 -12.55 -26.47
N GLU A 216 14.95 -11.94 -25.86
CA GLU A 216 16.22 -11.61 -26.51
C GLU A 216 17.02 -12.87 -26.88
N SER A 217 17.00 -13.89 -26.00
CA SER A 217 17.67 -15.18 -26.25
C SER A 217 16.97 -16.05 -27.30
N SER A 218 15.65 -15.92 -27.44
CA SER A 218 14.79 -16.81 -28.22
C SER A 218 14.72 -16.47 -29.71
N GLN A 219 15.75 -15.86 -30.33
CA GLN A 219 15.71 -15.46 -31.74
C GLN A 219 15.37 -16.63 -32.70
N CYS A 220 14.10 -16.67 -33.10
CA CYS A 220 13.49 -17.35 -34.26
C CYS A 220 13.79 -18.85 -34.50
N LEU A 221 13.11 -19.73 -33.76
CA LEU A 221 12.69 -21.04 -34.26
C LEU A 221 11.18 -21.03 -34.51
N GLU A 222 10.72 -21.48 -35.69
CA GLU A 222 9.29 -21.46 -36.07
C GLU A 222 8.38 -22.25 -35.11
N SER A 223 8.94 -23.22 -34.38
CA SER A 223 8.25 -23.99 -33.33
C SER A 223 7.89 -23.18 -32.07
N ASP A 224 8.50 -22.00 -31.86
CA ASP A 224 8.34 -21.18 -30.65
C ASP A 224 7.39 -19.98 -30.81
N LYS A 225 6.71 -19.83 -31.96
CA LYS A 225 5.78 -18.69 -32.19
C LYS A 225 4.69 -18.58 -31.13
N SER A 226 4.12 -19.70 -30.66
CA SER A 226 3.08 -19.71 -29.62
C SER A 226 3.63 -19.28 -28.25
N ASN A 227 4.81 -19.80 -27.88
CA ASN A 227 5.51 -19.42 -26.63
C ASN A 227 5.93 -17.94 -26.65
N TRP A 228 6.41 -17.46 -27.79
CA TRP A 228 6.79 -16.08 -28.02
C TRP A 228 5.59 -15.14 -27.86
N GLN A 229 4.44 -15.46 -28.47
CA GLN A 229 3.21 -14.67 -28.31
C GLN A 229 2.75 -14.66 -26.84
N SER A 230 2.75 -15.81 -26.16
CA SER A 230 2.38 -15.89 -24.73
C SER A 230 3.31 -15.05 -23.85
N THR A 231 4.62 -15.11 -24.12
CA THR A 231 5.61 -14.35 -23.34
C THR A 231 5.45 -12.85 -23.55
N ASN A 232 5.18 -12.40 -24.78
CA ASN A 232 4.90 -10.98 -25.04
C ASN A 232 3.63 -10.50 -24.35
N LYS A 233 2.56 -11.31 -24.32
CA LYS A 233 1.35 -11.00 -23.53
C LYS A 233 1.71 -10.77 -22.05
N ASP A 234 2.48 -11.69 -21.49
CA ASP A 234 2.91 -11.66 -20.09
C ASP A 234 3.79 -10.45 -19.80
N LEU A 235 4.71 -10.12 -20.71
CA LEU A 235 5.59 -8.97 -20.60
C LEU A 235 4.79 -7.66 -20.59
N LEU A 236 3.83 -7.49 -21.50
CA LEU A 236 3.01 -6.28 -21.56
C LEU A 236 2.16 -6.10 -20.29
N LEU A 237 1.57 -7.18 -19.78
CA LEU A 237 0.82 -7.16 -18.52
C LEU A 237 1.72 -6.84 -17.32
N ALA A 238 2.92 -7.43 -17.27
CA ALA A 238 3.90 -7.16 -16.23
C ALA A 238 4.36 -5.69 -16.24
N TYR A 239 4.56 -5.10 -17.43
CA TYR A 239 4.89 -3.69 -17.57
C TYR A 239 3.79 -2.77 -17.05
N ALA A 240 2.52 -3.00 -17.40
CA ALA A 240 1.42 -2.18 -16.90
C ALA A 240 1.35 -2.20 -15.35
N ASN A 241 1.48 -3.40 -14.74
CA ASN A 241 1.50 -3.52 -13.28
C ASN A 241 2.74 -2.85 -12.66
N LEU A 242 3.91 -3.05 -13.26
CA LEU A 242 5.16 -2.46 -12.79
C LEU A 242 5.15 -0.93 -12.88
N MET A 243 4.58 -0.36 -13.96
CA MET A 243 4.39 1.09 -14.11
C MET A 243 3.50 1.65 -13.01
N HIS A 244 2.37 1.00 -12.72
CA HIS A 244 1.48 1.41 -11.64
C HIS A 244 2.18 1.47 -10.28
N LEU A 245 2.96 0.43 -9.94
CA LEU A 245 3.71 0.36 -8.68
C LEU A 245 4.84 1.40 -8.63
N THR A 246 5.56 1.60 -9.75
CA THR A 246 6.67 2.56 -9.85
C THR A 246 6.17 4.00 -9.72
N LEU A 247 5.06 4.34 -10.37
CA LEU A 247 4.41 5.65 -10.21
C LEU A 247 4.05 5.94 -8.75
N SER A 248 3.66 4.91 -8.00
CA SER A 248 3.25 5.01 -6.59
C SER A 248 4.40 5.07 -5.59
N THR A 249 5.51 4.41 -5.85
CA THR A 249 6.56 4.16 -4.84
C THR A 249 7.90 4.81 -5.17
N ARG A 250 8.22 5.03 -6.45
CA ARG A 250 9.52 5.51 -6.90
C ARG A 250 9.48 6.97 -7.29
N ASP A 251 10.66 7.54 -7.52
CA ASP A 251 10.78 8.93 -7.93
C ASP A 251 10.35 9.16 -9.39
N MET A 252 10.45 10.40 -9.84
CA MET A 252 10.07 10.80 -11.19
C MET A 252 11.01 10.20 -12.25
N GLN A 253 12.30 10.07 -11.95
CA GLN A 253 13.31 9.63 -12.90
C GLN A 253 13.18 8.13 -13.18
N GLU A 254 13.06 7.30 -12.14
CA GLU A 254 12.79 5.86 -12.27
C GLU A 254 11.46 5.62 -13.02
N SER A 255 10.43 6.43 -12.75
CA SER A 255 9.15 6.33 -13.45
C SER A 255 9.27 6.66 -14.96
N ARG A 256 10.13 7.62 -15.31
CA ARG A 256 10.41 8.04 -16.69
C ARG A 256 11.18 6.96 -17.46
N GLU A 257 12.26 6.44 -16.87
CA GLU A 257 13.09 5.39 -17.47
C GLU A 257 12.27 4.12 -17.73
N LEU A 258 11.40 3.75 -16.78
CA LEU A 258 10.53 2.61 -16.96
C LEU A 258 9.49 2.84 -18.08
N LEU A 259 8.91 4.03 -18.18
CA LEU A 259 7.97 4.37 -19.25
C LEU A 259 8.65 4.34 -20.63
N GLU A 260 9.89 4.81 -20.73
CA GLU A 260 10.69 4.74 -21.97
C GLU A 260 10.97 3.29 -22.37
N SER A 261 11.31 2.44 -21.38
CA SER A 261 11.45 1.02 -21.62
C SER A 261 10.12 0.35 -22.02
N PHE A 262 8.99 0.79 -21.49
CA PHE A 262 7.67 0.27 -21.83
C PHE A 262 7.26 0.68 -23.24
N ASP A 263 7.53 1.92 -23.63
CA ASP A 263 7.33 2.46 -24.98
C ASP A 263 8.08 1.64 -26.04
N SER A 264 9.36 1.35 -25.78
CA SER A 264 10.19 0.53 -26.67
C SER A 264 9.63 -0.89 -26.87
N VAL A 265 9.11 -1.51 -25.78
CA VAL A 265 8.51 -2.85 -25.85
C VAL A 265 7.20 -2.82 -26.63
N LEU A 266 6.35 -1.81 -26.42
CA LEU A 266 5.12 -1.64 -27.20
C LEU A 266 5.42 -1.53 -28.69
N GLN A 267 6.44 -0.77 -29.08
CA GLN A 267 6.84 -0.65 -30.48
C GLN A 267 7.31 -1.98 -31.06
N SER A 268 8.09 -2.75 -30.30
CA SER A 268 8.57 -4.07 -30.73
C SER A 268 7.43 -5.07 -30.95
N VAL A 269 6.38 -5.02 -30.13
CA VAL A 269 5.24 -5.93 -30.26
C VAL A 269 4.29 -5.48 -31.37
N LYS A 270 4.17 -4.18 -31.63
CA LYS A 270 3.24 -3.59 -32.62
C LYS A 270 3.36 -4.23 -34.00
N SER A 271 4.57 -4.48 -34.49
CA SER A 271 4.80 -5.11 -35.81
C SER A 271 4.34 -6.56 -35.89
N CYS A 272 4.10 -7.22 -34.75
CA CYS A 272 3.77 -8.64 -34.66
C CYS A 272 2.28 -8.89 -34.33
N VAL A 273 1.48 -7.82 -34.15
CA VAL A 273 0.06 -7.94 -33.83
C VAL A 273 -0.73 -8.23 -35.11
N GLY A 274 -1.33 -9.42 -35.20
CA GLY A 274 -2.29 -9.77 -36.24
C GLY A 274 -3.66 -9.12 -36.02
N GLU A 275 -4.46 -9.00 -37.08
CA GLU A 275 -5.73 -8.25 -37.06
C GLU A 275 -6.84 -8.85 -36.15
N ASN A 276 -6.75 -10.11 -35.71
CA ASN A 276 -7.82 -10.78 -34.93
C ASN A 276 -7.35 -11.77 -33.84
N ASP A 277 -6.13 -11.62 -33.33
CA ASP A 277 -5.57 -12.53 -32.31
C ASP A 277 -5.77 -12.02 -30.87
N GLU A 278 -5.75 -12.89 -29.87
CA GLU A 278 -5.83 -12.50 -28.45
C GLU A 278 -4.74 -11.47 -28.06
N LEU A 279 -3.56 -11.56 -28.69
CA LEU A 279 -2.48 -10.58 -28.51
C LEU A 279 -2.91 -9.16 -28.95
N SER A 280 -3.78 -9.02 -29.95
CA SER A 280 -4.27 -7.70 -30.39
C SER A 280 -5.19 -7.06 -29.35
N ALA A 281 -6.07 -7.85 -28.72
CA ALA A 281 -6.94 -7.37 -27.65
C ALA A 281 -6.13 -6.92 -26.43
N ILE A 282 -5.09 -7.69 -26.06
CA ILE A 282 -4.17 -7.33 -24.98
C ILE A 282 -3.38 -6.08 -25.35
N PHE A 283 -2.81 -6.03 -26.56
CA PHE A 283 -2.04 -4.89 -27.04
C PHE A 283 -2.86 -3.60 -27.01
N LEU A 284 -4.11 -3.62 -27.49
CA LEU A 284 -5.01 -2.47 -27.42
C LEU A 284 -5.28 -2.06 -25.97
N GLU A 285 -5.57 -3.01 -25.09
CA GLU A 285 -5.83 -2.72 -23.68
C GLU A 285 -4.61 -2.06 -23.01
N ILE A 286 -3.42 -2.62 -23.24
CA ILE A 286 -2.14 -2.13 -22.73
C ILE A 286 -1.77 -0.77 -23.33
N LYS A 287 -2.06 -0.51 -24.61
CA LYS A 287 -1.95 0.82 -25.22
C LYS A 287 -2.76 1.84 -24.41
N GLY A 288 -4.00 1.50 -24.04
CA GLY A 288 -4.81 2.36 -23.20
C GLY A 288 -4.19 2.62 -21.81
N HIS A 289 -3.69 1.58 -21.15
CA HIS A 289 -2.98 1.73 -19.86
C HIS A 289 -1.69 2.54 -19.99
N PHE A 290 -0.94 2.38 -21.07
CA PHE A 290 0.26 3.15 -21.36
C PHE A 290 -0.04 4.65 -21.40
N TYR A 291 -1.04 5.07 -22.18
CA TYR A 291 -1.44 6.49 -22.20
C TYR A 291 -1.97 6.98 -20.85
N MET A 292 -2.76 6.16 -20.13
CA MET A 292 -3.21 6.52 -18.78
C MET A 292 -2.03 6.74 -17.81
N HIS A 293 -1.00 5.89 -17.88
CA HIS A 293 0.22 6.02 -17.08
C HIS A 293 1.09 7.20 -17.52
N ALA A 294 1.18 7.48 -18.82
CA ALA A 294 1.86 8.66 -19.35
C ALA A 294 1.20 9.96 -18.84
N GLY A 295 -0.13 10.05 -18.90
CA GLY A 295 -0.90 11.16 -18.32
C GLY A 295 -0.70 11.27 -16.80
N SER A 296 -0.60 10.15 -16.10
CA SER A 296 -0.31 10.13 -14.66
C SER A 296 1.10 10.64 -14.35
N LEU A 297 2.10 10.26 -15.16
CA LEU A 297 3.47 10.72 -15.00
C LEU A 297 3.58 12.24 -15.25
N LEU A 298 2.91 12.79 -16.27
CA LEU A 298 2.89 14.23 -16.53
C LEU A 298 2.33 15.02 -15.34
N LEU A 299 1.23 14.55 -14.73
CA LEU A 299 0.67 15.19 -13.54
C LEU A 299 1.58 15.02 -12.30
N LYS A 300 2.29 13.88 -12.20
CA LYS A 300 3.33 13.69 -11.19
C LYS A 300 4.47 14.68 -11.39
N MET A 301 4.92 14.91 -12.61
CA MET A 301 5.95 15.91 -12.93
C MET A 301 5.48 17.32 -12.54
N GLY A 302 4.24 17.70 -12.87
CA GLY A 302 3.66 18.98 -12.50
C GLY A 302 3.66 19.24 -10.99
N GLN A 303 3.47 18.18 -10.19
CA GLN A 303 3.54 18.27 -8.72
C GLN A 303 4.91 18.71 -8.18
N TYR A 304 6.00 18.39 -8.89
CA TYR A 304 7.35 18.76 -8.49
C TYR A 304 7.87 20.01 -9.21
N SER A 305 7.25 20.40 -10.33
CA SER A 305 7.60 21.58 -11.12
C SER A 305 6.44 22.59 -11.16
N ASP A 306 6.41 23.54 -10.22
CA ASP A 306 5.34 24.55 -10.11
C ASP A 306 5.14 25.42 -11.38
N VAL A 307 6.13 25.46 -12.27
CA VAL A 307 6.20 26.39 -13.40
C VAL A 307 5.47 25.88 -14.66
N GLN A 308 5.09 24.60 -14.75
CA GLN A 308 4.63 24.00 -16.03
C GLN A 308 3.24 23.32 -16.00
N TRP A 309 2.41 23.57 -14.98
CA TRP A 309 1.10 22.92 -14.84
C TRP A 309 0.20 23.00 -16.09
N ARG A 310 0.17 24.13 -16.79
CA ARG A 310 -0.68 24.28 -17.98
C ARG A 310 -0.32 23.26 -19.07
N ALA A 311 0.93 23.31 -19.54
CA ALA A 311 1.39 22.44 -20.62
C ALA A 311 1.30 20.96 -20.25
N LEU A 312 1.68 20.61 -19.01
CA LEU A 312 1.61 19.22 -18.54
C LEU A 312 0.17 18.72 -18.38
N SER A 313 -0.76 19.57 -17.94
CA SER A 313 -2.18 19.21 -17.81
C SER A 313 -2.88 19.07 -19.16
N GLU A 314 -2.54 19.90 -20.15
CA GLU A 314 -3.05 19.79 -21.53
C GLU A 314 -2.57 18.47 -22.18
N LEU A 315 -1.27 18.15 -22.06
CA LEU A 315 -0.71 16.89 -22.53
C LEU A 315 -1.26 15.67 -21.77
N ALA A 316 -1.49 15.79 -20.46
CA ALA A 316 -2.10 14.74 -19.67
C ALA A 316 -3.56 14.49 -20.08
N ALA A 317 -4.32 15.56 -20.36
CA ALA A 317 -5.69 15.46 -20.85
C ALA A 317 -5.76 14.72 -22.18
N LEU A 318 -4.85 15.02 -23.12
CA LEU A 318 -4.73 14.26 -24.37
C LEU A 318 -4.49 12.77 -24.10
N CYS A 319 -3.57 12.44 -23.20
CA CYS A 319 -3.26 11.05 -22.85
C CYS A 319 -4.48 10.32 -22.26
N TYR A 320 -5.20 10.95 -21.32
CA TYR A 320 -6.41 10.34 -20.75
C TYR A 320 -7.54 10.19 -21.77
N LEU A 321 -7.65 11.13 -22.72
CA LEU A 321 -8.64 11.08 -23.79
C LEU A 321 -8.38 9.89 -24.72
N ILE A 322 -7.12 9.70 -25.12
CA ILE A 322 -6.70 8.51 -25.88
C ILE A 322 -7.00 7.24 -25.10
N ALA A 323 -6.59 7.18 -23.83
CA ALA A 323 -6.83 6.02 -22.97
C ALA A 323 -8.32 5.68 -22.79
N PHE A 324 -9.18 6.69 -22.70
CA PHE A 324 -10.62 6.52 -22.55
C PHE A 324 -11.28 6.01 -23.85
N GLN A 325 -10.78 6.43 -25.01
CA GLN A 325 -11.34 6.06 -26.32
C GLN A 325 -10.86 4.71 -26.84
N VAL A 326 -9.84 4.09 -26.23
CA VAL A 326 -9.47 2.72 -26.56
C VAL A 326 -10.68 1.80 -26.34
N PRO A 327 -11.11 1.04 -27.36
CA PRO A 327 -12.31 0.22 -27.26
C PRO A 327 -12.13 -0.90 -26.24
N ARG A 328 -13.23 -1.22 -25.53
CA ARG A 328 -13.25 -2.35 -24.60
C ARG A 328 -13.04 -3.68 -25.34
N PRO A 329 -12.28 -4.63 -24.77
CA PRO A 329 -12.14 -5.96 -25.34
C PRO A 329 -13.51 -6.65 -25.52
N LYS A 330 -13.86 -7.05 -26.75
CA LYS A 330 -15.07 -7.82 -27.05
C LYS A 330 -14.82 -9.31 -26.82
N ILE A 331 -14.80 -9.77 -25.58
CA ILE A 331 -14.50 -11.19 -25.28
C ILE A 331 -15.80 -12.00 -25.28
N LYS A 332 -15.88 -13.02 -26.15
CA LYS A 332 -16.97 -14.01 -26.13
C LYS A 332 -16.79 -14.89 -24.89
N LEU A 333 -17.60 -14.71 -23.86
CA LEU A 333 -17.63 -15.60 -22.70
C LEU A 333 -17.95 -17.04 -23.15
N LEU A 334 -16.98 -17.94 -23.04
CA LEU A 334 -17.26 -19.37 -22.97
C LEU A 334 -17.95 -19.63 -21.62
N LYS A 335 -19.18 -20.13 -21.66
CA LYS A 335 -19.93 -20.50 -20.45
C LYS A 335 -19.13 -21.53 -19.65
N GLY A 336 -18.67 -21.18 -18.46
CA GLY A 336 -18.12 -22.15 -17.51
C GLY A 336 -16.94 -21.67 -16.66
N GLU A 337 -16.21 -20.64 -17.09
CA GLU A 337 -15.13 -20.08 -16.28
C GLU A 337 -15.67 -19.02 -15.33
N SER A 338 -15.75 -19.36 -14.05
CA SER A 338 -16.07 -18.46 -12.94
C SER A 338 -14.94 -17.46 -12.61
N GLY A 339 -13.97 -17.29 -13.52
CA GLY A 339 -12.92 -16.29 -13.46
C GLY A 339 -13.36 -15.00 -14.15
N GLN A 340 -13.36 -13.88 -13.42
CA GLN A 340 -13.46 -12.56 -14.05
C GLN A 340 -12.32 -12.42 -15.06
N ASN A 341 -12.66 -12.03 -16.29
CA ASN A 341 -11.65 -11.84 -17.32
C ASN A 341 -10.71 -10.69 -16.93
N LEU A 342 -9.41 -10.97 -16.78
CA LEU A 342 -8.40 -9.98 -16.40
C LEU A 342 -8.47 -8.72 -17.28
N LEU A 343 -8.64 -8.89 -18.59
CA LEU A 343 -8.71 -7.77 -19.54
C LEU A 343 -9.96 -6.91 -19.33
N GLU A 344 -11.09 -7.53 -18.99
CA GLU A 344 -12.30 -6.78 -18.69
C GLU A 344 -12.13 -5.95 -17.40
N THR A 345 -11.50 -6.54 -16.37
CA THR A 345 -11.22 -5.81 -15.12
C THR A 345 -10.23 -4.66 -15.34
N MET A 346 -9.22 -4.85 -16.17
CA MET A 346 -8.26 -3.82 -16.56
C MET A 346 -8.93 -2.70 -17.36
N ALA A 347 -9.84 -3.04 -18.27
CA ALA A 347 -10.58 -2.05 -19.06
C ALA A 347 -11.49 -1.19 -18.18
N TYR A 348 -12.20 -1.79 -17.21
CA TYR A 348 -13.02 -1.02 -16.27
C TYR A 348 -12.18 -0.09 -15.40
N ASP A 349 -11.03 -0.57 -14.91
CA ASP A 349 -10.10 0.24 -14.14
C ASP A 349 -9.56 1.42 -14.94
N ARG A 350 -9.10 1.17 -16.18
CA ARG A 350 -8.63 2.21 -17.09
C ARG A 350 -9.70 3.27 -17.33
N LEU A 351 -10.90 2.85 -17.73
CA LEU A 351 -11.99 3.75 -18.11
C LEU A 351 -12.51 4.57 -16.93
N SER A 352 -12.58 3.97 -15.73
CA SER A 352 -12.90 4.69 -14.49
C SER A 352 -11.84 5.75 -14.20
N GLN A 353 -10.55 5.36 -14.19
CA GLN A 353 -9.48 6.28 -13.87
C GLN A 353 -9.31 7.41 -14.89
N SER A 354 -9.23 7.08 -16.18
CA SER A 354 -9.06 8.09 -17.23
C SER A 354 -10.28 9.01 -17.34
N GLY A 355 -11.49 8.47 -17.20
CA GLY A 355 -12.72 9.24 -17.26
C GLY A 355 -12.85 10.25 -16.11
N HIS A 356 -12.60 9.83 -14.87
CA HIS A 356 -12.61 10.75 -13.72
C HIS A 356 -11.50 11.80 -13.82
N MET A 357 -10.31 11.44 -14.31
CA MET A 357 -9.24 12.40 -14.50
C MET A 357 -9.55 13.43 -15.60
N LEU A 358 -10.23 13.04 -16.68
CA LEU A 358 -10.72 13.98 -17.69
C LEU A 358 -11.68 15.00 -17.06
N LEU A 359 -12.69 14.54 -16.33
CA LEU A 359 -13.67 15.44 -15.68
C LEU A 359 -13.02 16.40 -14.70
N ASN A 360 -12.04 15.92 -13.93
CA ASN A 360 -11.29 16.73 -12.98
C ASN A 360 -10.42 17.80 -13.69
N LEU A 361 -9.76 17.44 -14.79
CA LEU A 361 -8.95 18.39 -15.59
C LEU A 361 -9.81 19.44 -16.32
N THR A 362 -11.02 19.06 -16.74
CA THR A 362 -11.99 19.93 -17.42
C THR A 362 -12.84 20.77 -16.47
N CYS A 363 -12.77 20.53 -15.15
CA CYS A 363 -13.59 21.24 -14.17
C CYS A 363 -13.46 22.75 -14.35
N ASP A 364 -14.59 23.44 -14.48
CA ASP A 364 -14.70 24.89 -14.70
C ASP A 364 -14.00 25.44 -15.97
N LYS A 365 -13.68 24.58 -16.96
CA LYS A 365 -13.06 24.97 -18.23
C LYS A 365 -13.95 24.59 -19.42
N GLN A 366 -14.59 25.58 -20.02
CA GLN A 366 -15.34 25.39 -21.27
C GLN A 366 -14.37 25.09 -22.42
N ASP A 367 -14.78 24.23 -23.36
CA ASP A 367 -14.05 23.87 -24.58
C ASP A 367 -12.62 23.32 -24.39
N PHE A 368 -12.20 23.02 -23.15
CA PHE A 368 -10.83 22.58 -22.86
C PHE A 368 -10.39 21.34 -23.66
N LEU A 369 -11.24 20.32 -23.76
CA LEU A 369 -10.92 19.12 -24.55
C LEU A 369 -10.79 19.44 -26.04
N LYS A 370 -11.60 20.40 -26.53
CA LYS A 370 -11.56 20.83 -27.92
C LYS A 370 -10.23 21.53 -28.22
N GLU A 371 -9.83 22.47 -27.37
CA GLU A 371 -8.54 23.17 -27.49
C GLU A 371 -7.36 22.19 -27.45
N VAL A 372 -7.42 21.19 -26.55
CA VAL A 372 -6.38 20.16 -26.43
C VAL A 372 -6.28 19.31 -27.70
N VAL A 373 -7.42 18.85 -28.24
CA VAL A 373 -7.43 18.04 -29.47
C VAL A 373 -6.94 18.87 -30.67
N GLU A 374 -7.44 20.09 -30.86
CA GLU A 374 -7.02 20.96 -31.96
C GLU A 374 -5.52 21.30 -31.91
N SER A 375 -4.98 21.47 -30.71
CA SER A 375 -3.56 21.83 -30.51
C SER A 375 -2.62 20.63 -30.60
N PHE A 376 -2.99 19.48 -30.02
CA PHE A 376 -2.07 18.38 -29.76
C PHE A 376 -2.42 17.04 -30.42
N ALA A 377 -3.62 16.84 -30.99
CA ALA A 377 -3.97 15.61 -31.71
C ALA A 377 -3.37 15.58 -33.13
N ASN A 378 -2.07 15.80 -33.24
CA ASN A 378 -1.32 15.87 -34.48
C ASN A 378 0.16 15.48 -34.24
N LYS A 379 0.95 15.36 -35.31
CA LYS A 379 2.37 14.95 -35.22
C LYS A 379 3.24 15.90 -34.38
N SER A 380 2.90 17.19 -34.33
CA SER A 380 3.63 18.16 -33.51
C SER A 380 3.32 17.96 -32.02
N GLY A 381 2.07 17.68 -31.67
CA GLY A 381 1.68 17.34 -30.31
C GLY A 381 2.27 16.01 -29.83
N GLN A 382 2.39 15.00 -30.70
CA GLN A 382 3.14 13.77 -30.39
C GLN A 382 4.61 14.05 -30.08
N SER A 383 5.24 14.94 -30.84
CA SER A 383 6.63 15.33 -30.58
C SER A 383 6.76 16.09 -29.26
N ALA A 384 5.83 17.00 -28.95
CA ALA A 384 5.80 17.71 -27.67
C ALA A 384 5.57 16.76 -26.49
N LEU A 385 4.69 15.76 -26.66
CA LEU A 385 4.43 14.73 -25.66
C LEU A 385 5.69 13.86 -25.42
N TYR A 386 6.37 13.46 -26.49
CA TYR A 386 7.63 12.73 -26.41
C TYR A 386 8.70 13.53 -25.65
N GLU A 387 8.90 14.80 -26.02
CA GLU A 387 9.90 15.68 -25.40
C GLU A 387 9.58 16.02 -23.93
N ALA A 388 8.28 16.08 -23.57
CA ALA A 388 7.88 16.25 -22.18
C ALA A 388 8.16 14.99 -21.34
N LEU A 389 7.91 13.81 -21.90
CA LEU A 389 8.03 12.54 -21.17
C LEU A 389 9.47 12.03 -21.13
N PHE A 390 10.23 12.14 -22.21
CA PHE A 390 11.54 11.50 -22.36
C PHE A 390 12.66 12.53 -22.50
N SER A 391 13.76 12.30 -21.77
CA SER A 391 14.90 13.24 -21.70
C SER A 391 16.00 12.93 -22.71
N SER A 392 15.99 11.74 -23.30
CA SER A 392 17.01 11.28 -24.24
C SER A 392 16.47 11.31 -25.68
N PRO A 393 17.25 11.80 -26.66
CA PRO A 393 16.94 11.63 -28.07
C PRO A 393 17.26 10.20 -28.51
N SER A 394 16.61 9.19 -27.92
CA SER A 394 16.49 7.88 -28.57
C SER A 394 15.80 8.09 -29.94
N SER A 395 16.12 7.24 -30.93
CA SER A 395 15.59 7.43 -32.28
C SER A 395 14.07 7.46 -32.22
N LYS A 396 13.43 8.56 -32.66
CA LYS A 396 11.97 8.67 -32.72
C LYS A 396 11.33 7.48 -33.47
N ASP A 397 12.09 6.84 -34.37
CA ASP A 397 11.71 5.64 -35.11
C ASP A 397 11.49 4.39 -34.24
N SER A 398 12.16 4.27 -33.09
CA SER A 398 12.01 3.14 -32.17
C SER A 398 10.94 3.37 -31.10
N SER A 399 10.32 4.55 -31.07
CA SER A 399 9.31 4.89 -30.07
C SER A 399 7.90 4.50 -30.52
N PHE A 400 7.12 3.92 -29.60
CA PHE A 400 5.72 3.63 -29.87
C PHE A 400 4.91 4.94 -29.97
N LEU A 401 5.14 5.86 -29.03
CA LEU A 401 4.44 7.14 -28.91
C LEU A 401 4.57 8.01 -30.17
N CYS A 402 5.76 8.05 -30.79
CA CYS A 402 5.97 8.78 -32.05
C CYS A 402 5.33 8.12 -33.27
N ASN A 403 5.10 6.81 -33.24
CA ASN A 403 4.63 6.02 -34.39
C ASN A 403 3.15 5.62 -34.29
N ASP A 404 2.47 5.93 -33.18
CA ASP A 404 1.04 5.67 -33.00
C ASP A 404 0.18 6.66 -33.80
N ASP A 405 -1.07 6.28 -34.11
CA ASP A 405 -2.02 7.20 -34.75
C ASP A 405 -2.92 7.82 -33.67
N ILE A 406 -2.76 9.14 -33.47
CA ILE A 406 -3.57 9.95 -32.54
C ILE A 406 -4.43 11.00 -33.26
N GLY A 407 -4.54 10.95 -34.59
CA GLY A 407 -5.21 12.00 -35.36
C GLY A 407 -6.75 11.97 -35.28
N ASN A 408 -7.33 10.81 -34.96
CA ASN A 408 -8.78 10.59 -34.94
C ASN A 408 -9.30 10.44 -33.50
N ILE A 409 -9.26 11.54 -32.74
CA ILE A 409 -9.72 11.58 -31.33
C ILE A 409 -11.03 12.37 -31.23
N ASP A 410 -12.03 11.79 -30.57
CA ASP A 410 -13.29 12.47 -30.26
C ASP A 410 -13.11 13.47 -29.11
N VAL A 411 -13.88 14.56 -29.09
CA VAL A 411 -13.84 15.60 -28.06
C VAL A 411 -14.87 15.31 -26.94
N GLN A 412 -15.69 14.25 -27.08
CA GLN A 412 -16.75 13.95 -26.12
C GLN A 412 -16.22 13.71 -24.69
N ALA A 413 -16.78 14.46 -23.73
CA ALA A 413 -16.49 14.30 -22.32
C ALA A 413 -17.14 13.00 -21.76
N PRO A 414 -16.55 12.36 -20.74
CA PRO A 414 -17.11 11.15 -20.13
C PRO A 414 -18.49 11.41 -19.49
N GLU A 415 -19.46 10.56 -19.81
CA GLU A 415 -20.80 10.61 -19.21
C GLU A 415 -20.79 10.04 -17.77
N PRO A 416 -21.37 10.74 -16.77
CA PRO A 416 -21.37 10.28 -15.38
C PRO A 416 -22.00 8.90 -15.18
N ASP A 417 -23.04 8.56 -15.94
CA ASP A 417 -23.72 7.26 -15.84
C ASP A 417 -22.83 6.10 -16.32
N ASP A 418 -21.98 6.34 -17.32
CA ASP A 418 -21.01 5.34 -17.79
C ASP A 418 -19.86 5.20 -16.80
N LEU A 419 -19.36 6.31 -16.23
CA LEU A 419 -18.37 6.25 -15.15
C LEU A 419 -18.87 5.44 -13.95
N ALA A 420 -20.12 5.66 -13.52
CA ALA A 420 -20.71 4.88 -12.44
C ALA A 420 -20.75 3.36 -12.72
N ARG A 421 -20.84 2.95 -14.00
CA ARG A 421 -20.75 1.54 -14.41
C ARG A 421 -19.30 1.05 -14.41
N TYR A 422 -18.35 1.87 -14.85
CA TYR A 422 -16.94 1.51 -14.85
C TYR A 422 -16.36 1.39 -13.43
N ASP A 423 -16.76 2.28 -12.52
CA ASP A 423 -16.38 2.24 -11.11
C ASP A 423 -16.74 0.92 -10.43
N VAL A 424 -17.92 0.36 -10.75
CA VAL A 424 -18.36 -0.95 -10.26
C VAL A 424 -17.37 -2.05 -10.66
N GLY A 425 -16.83 -2.02 -11.88
CA GLY A 425 -15.82 -2.96 -12.35
C GLY A 425 -14.45 -2.71 -11.70
N ALA A 426 -14.01 -1.46 -11.64
CA ALA A 426 -12.74 -1.04 -11.04
C ALA A 426 -12.66 -1.44 -9.55
N ILE A 427 -13.76 -1.29 -8.80
CA ILE A 427 -13.82 -1.69 -7.38
C ILE A 427 -13.55 -3.20 -7.18
N ARG A 428 -13.93 -4.05 -8.14
CA ARG A 428 -13.60 -5.49 -8.11
C ARG A 428 -12.11 -5.69 -8.37
N ALA A 429 -11.55 -5.00 -9.36
CA ALA A 429 -10.14 -5.09 -9.71
C ALA A 429 -9.23 -4.74 -8.52
N HIS A 430 -9.62 -3.72 -7.74
CA HIS A 430 -8.90 -3.27 -6.54
C HIS A 430 -9.30 -3.99 -5.24
N ASN A 431 -10.08 -5.06 -5.30
CA ASN A 431 -10.54 -5.85 -4.13
C ASN A 431 -11.15 -5.00 -3.00
N GLY A 432 -11.80 -3.88 -3.32
CA GLY A 432 -12.37 -2.98 -2.30
C GLY A 432 -11.33 -2.24 -1.45
N SER A 433 -10.13 -1.99 -1.99
CA SER A 433 -9.09 -1.15 -1.34
C SER A 433 -9.66 0.20 -0.86
N LEU A 434 -9.41 0.53 0.41
CA LEU A 434 -9.88 1.80 0.99
C LEU A 434 -9.32 3.02 0.26
N GLN A 435 -8.05 2.96 -0.18
CA GLN A 435 -7.41 4.03 -0.93
C GLN A 435 -8.17 4.29 -2.25
N HIS A 436 -8.53 3.23 -2.98
CA HIS A 436 -9.27 3.34 -4.23
C HIS A 436 -10.69 3.85 -4.02
N LEU A 437 -11.41 3.32 -3.02
CA LEU A 437 -12.76 3.80 -2.67
C LEU A 437 -12.78 5.28 -2.25
N THR A 438 -11.75 5.69 -1.50
CA THR A 438 -11.58 7.09 -1.09
C THR A 438 -11.30 7.97 -2.30
N TRP A 439 -10.42 7.53 -3.20
CA TRP A 439 -10.10 8.25 -4.43
C TRP A 439 -11.35 8.45 -5.31
N LEU A 440 -12.13 7.38 -5.56
CA LEU A 440 -13.40 7.49 -6.29
C LEU A 440 -14.36 8.47 -5.60
N GLY A 441 -14.52 8.36 -4.27
CA GLY A 441 -15.36 9.27 -3.50
C GLY A 441 -14.95 10.74 -3.63
N LEU A 442 -13.66 11.02 -3.69
CA LEU A 442 -13.14 12.37 -3.93
C LEU A 442 -13.44 12.87 -5.35
N GLN A 443 -13.30 12.01 -6.37
CA GLN A 443 -13.64 12.39 -7.75
C GLN A 443 -15.13 12.72 -7.89
N TRP A 444 -16.01 11.90 -7.30
CA TRP A 444 -17.45 12.17 -7.29
C TRP A 444 -17.85 13.41 -6.49
N ASN A 445 -17.09 13.79 -5.46
CA ASN A 445 -17.35 15.05 -4.74
C ASN A 445 -17.10 16.31 -5.59
N LEU A 446 -16.36 16.19 -6.70
CA LEU A 446 -16.18 17.26 -7.68
C LEU A 446 -17.38 17.36 -8.65
N LEU A 447 -18.22 16.34 -8.71
CA LEU A 447 -19.40 16.29 -9.56
C LEU A 447 -20.65 16.75 -8.81
N PRO A 448 -21.67 17.28 -9.50
CA PRO A 448 -22.94 17.68 -8.89
C PRO A 448 -23.77 16.47 -8.40
N THR A 449 -23.48 15.28 -8.91
CA THR A 449 -24.14 14.03 -8.59
C THR A 449 -23.51 13.35 -7.38
N LEU A 450 -24.35 12.76 -6.51
CA LEU A 450 -23.84 12.07 -5.32
C LEU A 450 -23.22 10.72 -5.68
N PRO A 451 -22.10 10.33 -5.04
CA PRO A 451 -21.50 9.02 -5.25
C PRO A 451 -22.44 7.91 -4.81
N ALA A 452 -22.51 6.84 -5.60
CA ALA A 452 -23.32 5.65 -5.32
C ALA A 452 -22.63 4.72 -4.29
N VAL A 453 -22.18 5.26 -3.15
CA VAL A 453 -21.41 4.54 -2.12
C VAL A 453 -22.13 3.28 -1.66
N ARG A 454 -23.46 3.35 -1.46
CA ARG A 454 -24.31 2.21 -1.15
C ARG A 454 -24.13 1.04 -2.14
N ARG A 455 -24.07 1.33 -3.44
CA ARG A 455 -23.93 0.31 -4.50
C ARG A 455 -22.56 -0.37 -4.42
N TRP A 456 -21.51 0.40 -4.19
CA TRP A 456 -20.15 -0.09 -4.00
C TRP A 456 -20.05 -1.04 -2.81
N LEU A 457 -20.63 -0.64 -1.68
CA LEU A 457 -20.60 -1.44 -0.44
C LEU A 457 -21.44 -2.71 -0.55
N LYS A 458 -22.64 -2.65 -1.13
CA LYS A 458 -23.47 -3.85 -1.35
C LYS A 458 -22.81 -4.87 -2.27
N GLN A 459 -22.00 -4.41 -3.22
CA GLN A 459 -21.21 -5.29 -4.07
C GLN A 459 -20.09 -6.00 -3.29
N LEU A 460 -19.39 -5.29 -2.41
CA LEU A 460 -18.29 -5.85 -1.60
C LEU A 460 -18.81 -6.73 -0.44
N PHE A 461 -19.98 -6.39 0.11
CA PHE A 461 -20.53 -6.94 1.34
C PHE A 461 -22.01 -7.36 1.19
N HIS A 462 -22.29 -8.18 0.19
CA HIS A 462 -23.65 -8.60 -0.18
C HIS A 462 -24.44 -9.32 0.93
N HIS A 463 -23.77 -9.86 1.96
CA HIS A 463 -24.42 -10.55 3.08
C HIS A 463 -24.76 -9.65 4.28
N LEU A 464 -24.28 -8.39 4.31
CA LEU A 464 -24.54 -7.51 5.44
C LEU A 464 -25.96 -6.91 5.39
N PRO A 465 -26.62 -6.76 6.54
CA PRO A 465 -27.87 -6.03 6.61
C PRO A 465 -27.63 -4.54 6.30
N GLN A 466 -28.66 -3.87 5.80
CA GLN A 466 -28.59 -2.43 5.52
C GLN A 466 -28.41 -1.62 6.82
N GLU A 467 -29.17 -1.96 7.86
CA GLU A 467 -29.16 -1.32 9.18
C GLU A 467 -29.15 -2.38 10.31
N THR A 468 -28.64 -1.99 11.49
CA THR A 468 -28.67 -2.79 12.72
C THR A 468 -29.79 -2.35 13.64
N SER A 469 -30.40 -3.30 14.36
CA SER A 469 -31.47 -3.02 15.32
C SER A 469 -30.97 -2.44 16.64
N ARG A 470 -29.66 -2.53 16.93
CA ARG A 470 -29.07 -2.09 18.22
C ARG A 470 -27.75 -1.35 18.02
N LEU A 471 -27.84 -0.03 17.84
CA LEU A 471 -26.67 0.86 17.71
C LEU A 471 -25.77 0.90 18.96
N GLU A 472 -26.28 0.47 20.11
CA GLU A 472 -25.51 0.42 21.37
C GLU A 472 -24.55 -0.78 21.43
N THR A 473 -24.73 -1.78 20.57
CA THR A 473 -23.84 -2.95 20.53
C THR A 473 -22.51 -2.56 19.90
N ASN A 474 -21.40 -3.14 20.33
CA ASN A 474 -20.08 -2.92 19.74
C ASN A 474 -19.46 -4.18 19.13
N ALA A 475 -20.20 -5.29 19.14
CA ALA A 475 -19.78 -6.56 18.55
C ALA A 475 -19.53 -6.42 17.03
N PRO A 476 -18.42 -6.96 16.49
CA PRO A 476 -18.14 -6.92 15.05
C PRO A 476 -19.23 -7.57 14.20
N GLU A 477 -19.91 -8.58 14.74
CA GLU A 477 -21.03 -9.26 14.08
C GLU A 477 -22.25 -8.35 13.87
N SER A 478 -22.28 -7.20 14.55
CA SER A 478 -23.37 -6.22 14.47
C SER A 478 -23.15 -5.16 13.38
N ILE A 479 -22.06 -5.21 12.61
CA ILE A 479 -21.75 -4.26 11.54
C ILE A 479 -22.82 -4.33 10.43
N CYS A 480 -23.28 -3.17 9.97
CA CYS A 480 -24.19 -3.05 8.84
C CYS A 480 -23.59 -2.20 7.70
N ILE A 481 -24.27 -2.17 6.55
CA ILE A 481 -23.87 -1.34 5.40
C ILE A 481 -23.79 0.14 5.79
N LEU A 482 -24.73 0.66 6.60
CA LEU A 482 -24.71 2.06 7.01
C LEU A 482 -23.51 2.43 7.89
N ASP A 483 -22.96 1.49 8.68
CA ASP A 483 -21.72 1.75 9.43
C ASP A 483 -20.51 1.89 8.49
N LEU A 484 -20.46 1.07 7.44
CA LEU A 484 -19.40 1.13 6.43
C LEU A 484 -19.53 2.37 5.54
N GLU A 485 -20.77 2.78 5.25
CA GLU A 485 -21.07 3.97 4.45
C GLU A 485 -20.64 5.24 5.18
N VAL A 486 -20.99 5.41 6.46
CA VAL A 486 -20.54 6.58 7.23
C VAL A 486 -19.02 6.56 7.46
N PHE A 487 -18.42 5.38 7.63
CA PHE A 487 -16.97 5.27 7.70
C PHE A 487 -16.32 5.81 6.43
N LEU A 488 -16.72 5.29 5.26
CA LEU A 488 -16.15 5.69 3.98
C LEU A 488 -16.42 7.17 3.67
N LEU A 489 -17.62 7.67 3.93
CA LEU A 489 -17.95 9.09 3.81
C LEU A 489 -17.09 9.96 4.73
N GLY A 490 -16.79 9.51 5.95
CA GLY A 490 -15.91 10.23 6.86
C GLY A 490 -14.46 10.26 6.37
N VAL A 491 -13.96 9.16 5.80
CA VAL A 491 -12.63 9.11 5.19
C VAL A 491 -12.57 10.05 3.99
N ILE A 492 -13.57 10.02 3.11
CA ILE A 492 -13.67 10.92 1.95
C ILE A 492 -13.74 12.39 2.40
N TYR A 493 -14.58 12.71 3.38
CA TYR A 493 -14.74 14.07 3.89
C TYR A 493 -13.45 14.63 4.47
N THR A 494 -12.77 13.87 5.33
CA THR A 494 -11.49 14.29 5.93
C THR A 494 -10.38 14.38 4.90
N SER A 495 -10.36 13.50 3.90
CA SER A 495 -9.41 13.57 2.79
C SER A 495 -9.63 14.83 1.93
N HIS A 496 -10.90 15.18 1.68
CA HIS A 496 -11.28 16.38 0.92
C HIS A 496 -10.84 17.66 1.62
N LEU A 497 -11.08 17.77 2.92
CA LEU A 497 -10.63 18.92 3.72
C LEU A 497 -9.10 19.02 3.71
N GLN A 498 -8.40 17.89 3.85
CA GLN A 498 -6.94 17.85 3.78
C GLN A 498 -6.39 18.33 2.44
N LEU A 499 -7.05 17.97 1.33
CA LEU A 499 -6.66 18.45 -0.01
C LEU A 499 -6.94 19.95 -0.17
N LYS A 500 -8.10 20.43 0.28
CA LYS A 500 -8.45 21.86 0.23
C LYS A 500 -7.48 22.74 1.02
N GLU A 501 -7.13 22.37 2.24
CA GLU A 501 -6.16 23.14 3.04
C GLU A 501 -4.79 23.20 2.36
N ARG A 502 -4.33 22.11 1.73
CA ARG A 502 -3.07 22.11 0.96
C ARG A 502 -3.13 23.03 -0.25
N CYS A 503 -4.20 22.95 -1.04
CA CYS A 503 -4.36 23.78 -2.24
C CYS A 503 -4.53 25.28 -1.91
N SER A 504 -5.13 25.63 -0.77
CA SER A 504 -5.41 27.02 -0.38
C SER A 504 -4.19 27.94 -0.28
N SER A 505 -2.97 27.39 -0.24
CA SER A 505 -1.72 28.17 -0.18
C SER A 505 -1.13 28.54 -1.55
N HIS A 506 -1.28 27.71 -2.59
CA HIS A 506 -0.60 27.87 -3.90
C HIS A 506 -1.37 27.20 -5.07
N HIS A 507 -2.69 27.36 -5.17
CA HIS A 507 -3.47 26.65 -6.21
C HIS A 507 -3.25 27.25 -7.62
N ASN A 508 -2.75 26.44 -8.55
CA ASN A 508 -2.70 26.76 -9.97
C ASN A 508 -4.00 26.30 -10.64
N PHE A 509 -4.64 27.15 -11.46
CA PHE A 509 -5.90 26.83 -12.19
C PHE A 509 -5.81 25.56 -13.06
N TYR A 510 -4.60 25.19 -13.50
CA TYR A 510 -4.37 23.98 -14.29
C TYR A 510 -4.06 22.73 -13.46
N GLN A 511 -3.88 22.86 -12.14
CA GLN A 511 -3.63 21.74 -11.24
C GLN A 511 -4.95 21.05 -10.87
N PRO A 512 -5.08 19.72 -11.06
CA PRO A 512 -6.26 19.00 -10.62
C PRO A 512 -6.34 18.97 -9.08
N LEU A 513 -7.56 19.07 -8.54
CA LEU A 513 -7.81 19.03 -7.09
C LEU A 513 -7.44 17.67 -6.48
N CYS A 514 -7.72 16.59 -7.23
CA CYS A 514 -7.36 15.23 -6.88
C CYS A 514 -6.45 14.65 -7.97
N LEU A 515 -5.22 14.27 -7.60
CA LEU A 515 -4.26 13.66 -8.53
C LEU A 515 -4.70 12.22 -8.91
N PRO A 516 -4.11 11.61 -9.95
CA PRO A 516 -4.36 10.21 -10.28
C PRO A 516 -4.07 9.28 -9.12
N LEU A 517 -4.79 8.16 -9.02
CA LEU A 517 -4.66 7.19 -7.94
C LEU A 517 -3.21 6.78 -7.62
N PRO A 518 -2.36 6.39 -8.60
CA PRO A 518 -0.97 6.00 -8.32
C PRO A 518 -0.07 7.18 -7.93
N VAL A 519 -0.49 8.43 -8.14
CA VAL A 519 0.32 9.62 -7.79
C VAL A 519 -0.13 10.22 -6.46
N CYS A 520 -1.39 10.01 -6.09
CA CYS A 520 -1.93 10.45 -4.82
C CYS A 520 -1.12 9.90 -3.65
N LYS A 521 -0.71 10.79 -2.75
CA LYS A 521 -0.26 10.40 -1.40
C LYS A 521 -1.39 9.62 -0.72
N GLN A 522 -1.03 8.85 0.30
CA GLN A 522 -2.00 8.08 1.09
C GLN A 522 -3.16 8.98 1.54
N LEU A 523 -4.37 8.66 1.06
CA LEU A 523 -5.60 9.44 1.28
C LEU A 523 -6.23 9.07 2.62
N CYS A 524 -6.03 7.82 3.06
CA CYS A 524 -6.47 7.33 4.36
C CYS A 524 -5.31 7.27 5.37
N THR A 525 -5.61 7.33 6.65
CA THR A 525 -4.62 7.08 7.72
C THR A 525 -4.34 5.59 7.88
N GLU A 526 -3.17 5.23 8.42
CA GLU A 526 -2.86 3.83 8.75
C GLU A 526 -3.90 3.21 9.69
N ARG A 527 -4.45 3.99 10.64
CA ARG A 527 -5.52 3.52 11.52
C ARG A 527 -6.81 3.21 10.76
N GLN A 528 -7.23 4.09 9.85
CA GLN A 528 -8.41 3.86 8.99
C GLN A 528 -8.21 2.63 8.10
N LYS A 529 -7.02 2.49 7.50
CA LYS A 529 -6.66 1.32 6.68
C LYS A 529 -6.70 0.03 7.50
N CYS A 530 -6.05 0.00 8.67
CA CYS A 530 -6.06 -1.16 9.57
C CYS A 530 -7.47 -1.55 9.99
N TRP A 531 -8.34 -0.58 10.28
CA TRP A 531 -9.73 -0.84 10.62
C TRP A 531 -10.50 -1.44 9.45
N TRP A 532 -10.39 -0.86 8.25
CA TRP A 532 -11.05 -1.36 7.04
C TRP A 532 -10.59 -2.78 6.69
N ASP A 533 -9.28 -3.02 6.69
CA ASP A 533 -8.70 -4.34 6.43
C ASP A 533 -9.15 -5.36 7.47
N ALA A 534 -9.26 -4.97 8.75
CA ALA A 534 -9.80 -5.84 9.80
C ALA A 534 -11.27 -6.21 9.55
N VAL A 535 -12.10 -5.25 9.14
CA VAL A 535 -13.51 -5.50 8.82
C VAL A 535 -13.62 -6.44 7.60
N CYS A 536 -12.89 -6.17 6.52
CA CYS A 536 -12.84 -7.04 5.34
C CYS A 536 -12.42 -8.47 5.71
N ASN A 537 -11.33 -8.62 6.48
CA ASN A 537 -10.81 -9.92 6.88
C ASN A 537 -11.77 -10.72 7.78
N LEU A 538 -12.49 -10.04 8.69
CA LEU A 538 -13.47 -10.69 9.56
C LEU A 538 -14.73 -11.12 8.78
N ILE A 539 -15.27 -10.25 7.92
CA ILE A 539 -16.50 -10.52 7.17
C ILE A 539 -16.28 -11.58 6.09
N HIS A 540 -15.18 -11.49 5.34
CA HIS A 540 -14.85 -12.46 4.29
C HIS A 540 -14.16 -13.72 4.82
N ARG A 541 -13.96 -13.84 6.15
CA ARG A 541 -13.29 -14.96 6.82
C ARG A 541 -11.88 -15.25 6.28
N ARG A 542 -11.13 -14.19 5.99
CA ARG A 542 -9.74 -14.24 5.48
C ARG A 542 -8.68 -13.97 6.56
N ALA A 543 -9.09 -13.87 7.82
CA ALA A 543 -8.15 -13.62 8.91
C ALA A 543 -7.14 -14.75 9.09
N ILE A 544 -5.85 -14.39 9.16
CA ILE A 544 -4.76 -15.32 9.43
C ILE A 544 -5.00 -16.02 10.79
N PRO A 545 -4.84 -17.36 10.90
CA PRO A 545 -5.01 -18.07 12.17
C PRO A 545 -4.25 -17.41 13.33
N GLY A 546 -4.92 -17.22 14.47
CA GLY A 546 -4.36 -16.57 15.65
C GLY A 546 -4.48 -15.03 15.69
N THR A 547 -4.82 -14.36 14.59
CA THR A 547 -4.97 -12.88 14.57
C THR A 547 -6.41 -12.40 14.78
N SER A 548 -7.41 -13.29 14.67
CA SER A 548 -8.83 -12.94 14.74
C SER A 548 -9.23 -12.16 16.01
N ALA A 549 -8.71 -12.55 17.19
CA ALA A 549 -9.02 -11.84 18.44
C ALA A 549 -8.54 -10.39 18.43
N LYS A 550 -7.35 -10.14 17.88
CA LYS A 550 -6.78 -8.79 17.73
C LYS A 550 -7.60 -7.93 16.77
N LEU A 551 -7.99 -8.50 15.62
CA LEU A 551 -8.83 -7.81 14.63
C LEU A 551 -10.20 -7.46 15.21
N ARG A 552 -10.82 -8.36 15.98
CA ARG A 552 -12.10 -8.11 16.65
C ARG A 552 -12.02 -6.95 17.63
N LEU A 553 -10.97 -6.89 18.47
CA LEU A 553 -10.76 -5.79 19.42
C LEU A 553 -10.60 -4.45 18.72
N LEU A 554 -9.84 -4.42 17.60
CA LEU A 554 -9.66 -3.20 16.80
C LEU A 554 -11.01 -2.67 16.29
N VAL A 555 -11.83 -3.57 15.72
CA VAL A 555 -13.14 -3.22 15.17
C VAL A 555 -14.11 -2.76 16.26
N GLN A 556 -14.14 -3.45 17.41
CA GLN A 556 -14.97 -3.12 18.57
C GLN A 556 -14.69 -1.72 19.15
N HIS A 557 -13.43 -1.29 19.12
CA HIS A 557 -13.06 0.03 19.63
C HIS A 557 -13.63 1.15 18.76
N ASP A 558 -13.38 1.07 17.45
CA ASP A 558 -13.66 2.16 16.51
C ASP A 558 -15.12 2.19 16.01
N ILE A 559 -15.87 1.08 16.13
CA ILE A 559 -17.32 1.08 15.84
C ILE A 559 -18.10 1.99 16.80
N ASN A 560 -17.63 2.15 18.04
CA ASN A 560 -18.24 3.04 19.03
C ASN A 560 -18.10 4.51 18.59
N THR A 561 -16.94 4.85 18.01
CA THR A 561 -16.70 6.16 17.40
C THR A 561 -17.66 6.38 16.24
N LEU A 562 -17.79 5.43 15.30
CA LEU A 562 -18.69 5.55 14.14
C LEU A 562 -20.16 5.75 14.54
N ARG A 563 -20.61 5.06 15.59
CA ARG A 563 -21.99 5.16 16.09
C ARG A 563 -22.22 6.34 17.03
N GLY A 564 -21.20 7.17 17.30
CA GLY A 564 -21.32 8.32 18.19
C GLY A 564 -21.68 7.93 19.63
N GLN A 565 -21.13 6.81 20.14
CA GLN A 565 -21.28 6.40 21.53
C GLN A 565 -20.43 7.26 22.48
N GLU A 566 -20.39 6.95 23.78
CA GLU A 566 -19.71 7.79 24.77
C GLU A 566 -18.24 8.09 24.40
N LYS A 567 -17.84 9.36 24.55
CA LYS A 567 -16.48 9.86 24.25
C LYS A 567 -15.99 9.56 22.81
N HIS A 568 -16.89 9.60 21.83
CA HIS A 568 -16.58 9.32 20.42
C HIS A 568 -15.50 10.23 19.78
N GLY A 569 -15.28 11.45 20.28
CA GLY A 569 -14.19 12.33 19.82
C GLY A 569 -14.30 12.82 18.37
N LEU A 570 -15.51 12.88 17.82
CA LEU A 570 -15.78 13.31 16.44
C LEU A 570 -15.99 14.83 16.37
N GLN A 571 -15.45 15.45 15.32
CA GLN A 571 -15.73 16.86 15.01
C GLN A 571 -17.21 17.04 14.60
N PRO A 572 -17.94 18.06 15.10
CA PRO A 572 -19.35 18.26 14.77
C PRO A 572 -19.62 18.40 13.27
N ALA A 573 -18.71 19.03 12.53
CA ALA A 573 -18.85 19.21 11.08
C ALA A 573 -18.98 17.87 10.34
N LEU A 574 -18.23 16.85 10.77
CA LEU A 574 -18.32 15.50 10.22
C LEU A 574 -19.67 14.83 10.53
N LEU A 575 -20.17 14.98 11.76
CA LEU A 575 -21.48 14.44 12.15
C LEU A 575 -22.63 15.11 11.37
N VAL A 576 -22.54 16.43 11.18
CA VAL A 576 -23.49 17.20 10.34
C VAL A 576 -23.42 16.73 8.89
N HIS A 577 -22.21 16.50 8.37
CA HIS A 577 -22.01 15.97 7.02
C HIS A 577 -22.68 14.60 6.84
N TRP A 578 -22.47 13.65 7.77
CA TRP A 578 -23.15 12.36 7.74
C TRP A 578 -24.67 12.49 7.79
N ALA A 579 -25.19 13.32 8.71
CA ALA A 579 -26.62 13.48 8.89
C ALA A 579 -27.29 14.03 7.62
N ARG A 580 -26.71 15.08 7.00
CA ARG A 580 -27.20 15.68 5.75
C ARG A 580 -27.09 14.72 4.57
N TYR A 581 -25.98 14.01 4.43
CA TYR A 581 -25.80 13.04 3.35
C TYR A 581 -26.84 11.92 3.43
N LEU A 582 -27.00 11.31 4.60
CA LEU A 582 -27.97 10.23 4.80
C LEU A 582 -29.41 10.69 4.60
N GLN A 583 -29.74 11.93 4.99
CA GLN A 583 -31.06 12.51 4.71
C GLN A 583 -31.29 12.66 3.21
N LYS A 584 -30.35 13.28 2.47
CA LYS A 584 -30.46 13.50 1.02
C LYS A 584 -30.54 12.17 0.26
N MET A 585 -29.70 11.21 0.62
CA MET A 585 -29.74 9.86 0.04
C MET A 585 -31.04 9.14 0.37
N GLY A 586 -31.45 9.15 1.64
CA GLY A 586 -32.70 8.53 2.09
C GLY A 586 -33.90 9.04 1.31
N SER A 587 -34.05 10.36 1.17
CA SER A 587 -35.17 10.97 0.41
C SER A 587 -35.19 10.60 -1.08
N GLY A 588 -34.06 10.23 -1.67
CA GLY A 588 -33.95 9.82 -3.08
C GLY A 588 -34.19 8.33 -3.34
N LEU A 589 -34.37 7.50 -2.31
CA LEU A 589 -34.59 6.05 -2.47
C LEU A 589 -36.06 5.73 -2.73
N ASN A 590 -36.35 4.74 -3.57
CA ASN A 590 -37.74 4.33 -3.86
C ASN A 590 -38.33 3.36 -2.81
N SER A 591 -37.49 2.72 -1.98
CA SER A 591 -37.93 1.72 -0.99
C SER A 591 -38.24 2.38 0.34
N PHE A 592 -39.50 2.27 0.80
CA PHE A 592 -39.93 2.80 2.11
C PHE A 592 -39.06 2.31 3.28
N TYR A 593 -38.67 1.03 3.27
CA TYR A 593 -37.82 0.47 4.32
C TYR A 593 -36.42 1.09 4.32
N ASP A 594 -35.81 1.22 3.13
CA ASP A 594 -34.51 1.86 3.01
C ASP A 594 -34.58 3.34 3.42
N GLN A 595 -35.61 4.07 2.99
CA GLN A 595 -35.84 5.47 3.39
C GLN A 595 -35.87 5.60 4.91
N ARG A 596 -36.65 4.74 5.58
CA ARG A 596 -36.80 4.75 7.04
C ARG A 596 -35.47 4.51 7.75
N GLU A 597 -34.65 3.58 7.26
CA GLU A 597 -33.34 3.26 7.84
C GLU A 597 -32.35 4.44 7.69
N TYR A 598 -32.24 5.02 6.48
CA TYR A 598 -31.37 6.18 6.24
C TYR A 598 -31.79 7.41 7.06
N ILE A 599 -33.09 7.73 7.06
CA ILE A 599 -33.63 8.86 7.84
C ILE A 599 -33.46 8.59 9.34
N GLY A 600 -33.71 7.36 9.80
CA GLY A 600 -33.48 6.96 11.19
C GLY A 600 -32.04 7.19 11.64
N ARG A 601 -31.06 6.80 10.80
CA ARG A 601 -29.64 7.02 11.08
C ARG A 601 -29.23 8.49 10.99
N SER A 602 -29.82 9.26 10.07
CA SER A 602 -29.63 10.71 10.00
C SER A 602 -30.08 11.40 11.30
N VAL A 603 -31.28 11.08 11.78
CA VAL A 603 -31.83 11.60 13.05
C VAL A 603 -30.93 11.22 14.24
N HIS A 604 -30.36 10.01 14.24
CA HIS A 604 -29.39 9.60 15.27
C HIS A 604 -28.18 10.54 15.33
N TYR A 605 -27.55 10.86 14.19
CA TYR A 605 -26.42 11.78 14.18
C TYR A 605 -26.80 13.21 14.56
N TRP A 606 -27.97 13.71 14.12
CA TRP A 606 -28.47 15.00 14.56
C TRP A 606 -28.62 15.07 16.10
N LYS A 607 -29.14 14.01 16.73
CA LYS A 607 -29.22 13.93 18.20
C LYS A 607 -27.84 14.01 18.87
N LYS A 608 -26.78 13.46 18.25
CA LYS A 608 -25.40 13.53 18.75
C LYS A 608 -24.75 14.89 18.52
N VAL A 609 -25.13 15.62 17.47
CA VAL A 609 -24.65 16.98 17.17
C VAL A 609 -25.18 18.02 18.17
N LEU A 610 -26.45 17.92 18.57
CA LEU A 610 -27.10 18.89 19.46
C LEU A 610 -26.32 19.24 20.74
N PRO A 611 -25.82 18.29 21.56
CA PRO A 611 -25.04 18.63 22.75
C PRO A 611 -23.72 19.34 22.40
N LEU A 612 -23.06 18.97 21.29
CA LEU A 612 -21.81 19.61 20.85
C LEU A 612 -22.05 21.05 20.41
N LEU A 613 -23.12 21.33 19.67
CA LEU A 613 -23.52 22.69 19.31
C LEU A 613 -23.84 23.55 20.54
N LYS A 614 -24.45 22.97 21.58
CA LYS A 614 -24.68 23.66 22.86
C LYS A 614 -23.36 24.02 23.56
N MET A 615 -22.33 23.18 23.47
CA MET A 615 -20.99 23.48 23.99
C MET A 615 -20.32 24.61 23.20
N ILE A 616 -20.38 24.56 21.87
CA ILE A 616 -19.86 25.62 20.98
C ILE A 616 -20.55 26.95 21.27
N LYS A 617 -21.88 26.95 21.42
CA LYS A 617 -22.65 28.15 21.80
C LYS A 617 -22.21 28.74 23.14
N LYS A 618 -21.77 27.90 24.08
CA LYS A 618 -21.20 28.29 25.38
C LYS A 618 -19.71 28.67 25.30
N LYS A 619 -19.12 28.77 24.09
CA LYS A 619 -17.70 29.03 23.83
C LYS A 619 -16.76 28.02 24.51
N SER A 620 -17.24 26.79 24.73
CA SER A 620 -16.41 25.69 25.25
C SER A 620 -15.77 24.93 24.09
N SER A 621 -14.49 24.57 24.23
CA SER A 621 -13.78 23.77 23.22
C SER A 621 -14.29 22.34 23.19
N ILE A 622 -14.23 21.72 22.02
CA ILE A 622 -14.58 20.30 21.84
C ILE A 622 -13.34 19.46 22.14
N PRO A 623 -13.45 18.39 22.96
CA PRO A 623 -12.32 17.51 23.23
C PRO A 623 -11.82 16.82 21.95
N GLU A 624 -10.54 17.00 21.65
CA GLU A 624 -9.86 16.35 20.53
C GLU A 624 -9.02 15.16 21.06
N PRO A 625 -9.24 13.93 20.55
CA PRO A 625 -8.38 12.79 20.87
C PRO A 625 -6.95 12.97 20.34
N THR A 626 -5.96 12.42 21.04
CA THR A 626 -4.55 12.45 20.60
C THR A 626 -4.30 11.66 19.30
N ASP A 627 -5.08 10.61 19.09
CA ASP A 627 -5.07 9.81 17.86
C ASP A 627 -6.54 9.60 17.43
N PRO A 628 -7.13 10.52 16.64
CA PRO A 628 -8.52 10.41 16.23
C PRO A 628 -8.67 9.54 14.97
N LEU A 629 -9.75 8.74 14.90
CA LEU A 629 -10.08 7.94 13.71
C LEU A 629 -10.31 8.84 12.47
N PHE A 630 -10.84 10.04 12.69
CA PHE A 630 -11.04 11.09 11.69
C PHE A 630 -10.36 12.35 12.18
N LYS A 631 -9.40 12.88 11.40
CA LYS A 631 -8.67 14.10 11.76
C LYS A 631 -9.61 15.30 11.89
N HIS A 632 -9.33 16.17 12.85
CA HIS A 632 -10.05 17.43 13.01
C HIS A 632 -9.40 18.50 12.14
N PHE A 633 -10.23 19.34 11.51
CA PHE A 633 -9.78 20.43 10.66
C PHE A 633 -10.39 21.73 11.15
N HIS A 634 -9.56 22.64 11.67
CA HIS A 634 -10.02 23.91 12.23
C HIS A 634 -10.72 24.80 11.19
N SER A 635 -10.38 24.64 9.90
CA SER A 635 -11.07 25.32 8.79
C SER A 635 -12.56 24.93 8.66
N ALA A 636 -12.96 23.79 9.22
CA ALA A 636 -14.33 23.27 9.19
C ALA A 636 -15.05 23.45 10.54
N ASP A 637 -14.48 24.18 11.50
CA ASP A 637 -15.12 24.43 12.79
C ASP A 637 -16.38 25.27 12.63
N ILE A 638 -17.47 24.81 13.26
CA ILE A 638 -18.78 25.47 13.19
C ILE A 638 -18.72 26.80 13.97
N GLN A 639 -18.95 27.92 13.29
CA GLN A 639 -18.93 29.24 13.92
C GLN A 639 -20.29 29.66 14.49
N VAL A 640 -20.27 30.48 15.54
CA VAL A 640 -21.47 30.84 16.32
C VAL A 640 -22.47 31.75 15.56
N MET A 641 -22.03 32.48 14.53
CA MET A 641 -22.87 33.48 13.84
C MET A 641 -23.37 33.10 12.44
N GLU A 642 -22.70 32.21 11.68
CA GLU A 642 -23.08 31.91 10.29
C GLU A 642 -23.78 30.54 10.10
N ASP A 643 -23.51 29.53 10.94
CA ASP A 643 -23.92 28.14 10.66
C ASP A 643 -25.02 27.56 11.57
N LEU A 644 -25.39 28.26 12.65
CA LEU A 644 -26.37 27.76 13.63
C LEU A 644 -27.82 27.84 13.15
N VAL A 645 -28.14 28.76 12.25
CA VAL A 645 -29.53 28.97 11.78
C VAL A 645 -30.01 27.82 10.87
N PRO A 646 -29.22 27.29 9.90
CA PRO A 646 -29.65 26.15 9.10
C PRO A 646 -29.60 24.80 9.84
N CYS A 647 -28.80 24.67 10.91
CA CYS A 647 -28.64 23.41 11.66
C CYS A 647 -29.71 23.18 12.73
N LEU A 648 -30.49 24.21 13.08
CA LEU A 648 -31.51 24.14 14.13
C LEU A 648 -32.95 24.20 13.61
N ILE A 649 -33.16 24.43 12.31
CA ILE A 649 -34.49 24.73 11.74
C ILE A 649 -35.12 23.57 10.92
N ASN A 650 -34.41 22.48 10.64
CA ASN A 650 -34.99 21.30 9.97
C ASN A 650 -34.98 20.04 10.85
#